data_AF-A0A957S6G5-F1
#
_entry.id   AF-A0A957S6G5-F1
#
_cell.length_a   1.000
_cell.length_b   1.000
_cell.length_c   1.000
_cell.angle_alpha   90.00
_cell.angle_beta   90.00
_cell.angle_gamma   90.00
#
_symmetry.space_group_name_H-M   'P 1'
#
loop_
_entity.id
_entity.type
_entity.pdbx_description
1 polymer ?
#
loop_
_entity_poly.entity_id
_entity_poly.type
_entity_poly.pdbx_seq_one_letter_code
_entity_poly.pdbx_strand_id
1 'polypeptide(L)'
;MNVLTTLLHRLLNRLRTMTNARLRPDIVVYGTISLDNVIRLPERPADHRAVAVNADYYSAGGVALMTALPLAEWGHRVRIVGNELGEDAYGDSLRNDLARYQALDATAIATNPRVRTPFTRRLTLPSGDVQSLAYWHEAVTLPVLTAEQMDEVKVLSVDGSSGQRGVAAAELARRRGVRVVSSDVSSLEDPLIPLSDWIVVSEQRLQQAGMLTAGDDEALLHRLRDGNEGAMIVLTRGPESTLLMLPSGEIETIPSYPLPALDRMGAGEVFKAGVIRGLLWGMPRYELIRFANAAAARWVAQPAALKRPPTLAEINSLQEERGRLQPVPQLGDQILCPICQHHAARALFEKHWQVDRRIVRAARDRYPAWRRVDGLCPACVRRLVDEVGLTQATVSLPASFARHPIYGQEEPQVLPTGVRLRANPHYTGRGVRMAFLDSGFYPHPDLMQPTNRILDFVDASNDEIIVGADFSVPQLSSWHGTMTSVAAAGNGFLSQGYYAGLASEAELLLIRVMTDKLRVDEVDILRGLRWLADHWRAYGIQIVNISLGGDEGLRPESELNQLVNGLVEAGLVVVAAAGNAGEADLVPPASAADAITVGGVDDQNTLDPTTNTMWHSNWGHIGEGLLKPELLAPSIWVAAPVLPGTPTAETLLILDRLRRAPDEKLPELMPTVQHQMGWSADQVSQPPEKLRLLLLESLLASKYISPFYQHVDGTSFAAPIVSAVAAQMLEANPTLTPRRLKALLIATAQPLHGVPEERQGYGVVMPGKAVAAALHEHYATYHVGELSPQVAEAEVRFLLREPNAATVHVVGDWNGWRLGETAMAPSTDGWWSATLDRAALPANAQYKFVIDGERWLDDPENLDKAVDGYGGFNGVIRVEDG
;
A
#
# COMPACT_ATOMS: atom_id res chain seq x y z
N MET A 1 21.79 31.74 -35.77
CA MET A 1 20.70 31.24 -34.89
C MET A 1 21.15 31.00 -33.46
N ASN A 2 22.20 30.22 -33.15
CA ASN A 2 22.61 29.91 -31.77
C ASN A 2 22.99 31.11 -30.87
N VAL A 3 23.50 32.20 -31.43
CA VAL A 3 23.83 33.41 -30.64
C VAL A 3 22.55 34.15 -30.22
N LEU A 4 21.53 34.18 -31.09
CA LEU A 4 20.22 34.78 -30.78
C LEU A 4 19.45 33.96 -29.75
N THR A 5 19.49 32.62 -29.82
CA THR A 5 18.83 31.75 -28.83
C THR A 5 19.47 31.89 -27.45
N THR A 6 20.80 32.01 -27.38
CA THR A 6 21.53 32.19 -26.11
C THR A 6 21.30 33.59 -25.52
N LEU A 7 21.22 34.63 -26.36
CA LEU A 7 20.84 35.98 -25.94
C LEU A 7 19.38 36.06 -25.49
N LEU A 8 18.46 35.37 -26.17
CA LEU A 8 17.04 35.31 -25.80
C LEU A 8 16.83 34.53 -24.50
N HIS A 9 17.57 33.43 -24.27
CA HIS A 9 17.56 32.71 -22.99
C HIS A 9 18.12 33.55 -21.85
N ARG A 10 19.21 34.30 -22.09
CA ARG A 10 19.76 35.24 -21.08
C ARG A 10 18.84 36.44 -20.83
N LEU A 11 18.13 36.93 -21.86
CA LEU A 11 17.14 38.00 -21.73
C LEU A 11 15.89 37.51 -21.00
N LEU A 12 15.40 36.31 -21.29
CA LEU A 12 14.24 35.68 -20.63
C LEU A 12 14.58 35.29 -19.19
N ASN A 13 15.80 34.84 -18.89
CA ASN A 13 16.26 34.64 -17.52
C ASN A 13 16.47 35.98 -16.79
N ARG A 14 16.91 37.04 -17.47
CA ARG A 14 16.93 38.41 -16.91
C ARG A 14 15.53 38.97 -16.68
N LEU A 15 14.56 38.70 -17.56
CA LEU A 15 13.16 39.14 -17.42
C LEU A 15 12.41 38.30 -16.37
N ARG A 16 12.73 37.02 -16.20
CA ARG A 16 12.24 36.14 -15.11
C ARG A 16 12.84 36.52 -13.74
N THR A 17 14.12 36.88 -13.70
CA THR A 17 14.74 37.43 -12.46
C THR A 17 14.22 38.84 -12.15
N MET A 18 13.88 39.66 -13.16
CA MET A 18 13.26 40.97 -12.95
C MET A 18 11.78 40.90 -12.51
N THR A 19 11.05 39.83 -12.83
CA THR A 19 9.67 39.62 -12.34
C THR A 19 9.63 39.02 -10.93
N ASN A 20 10.67 38.32 -10.48
CA ASN A 20 10.83 37.86 -9.09
C ASN A 20 11.38 38.93 -8.12
N ALA A 21 11.83 40.09 -8.61
CA ALA A 21 12.47 41.12 -7.80
C ALA A 21 11.53 41.92 -6.85
N ARG A 22 10.29 41.47 -6.59
CA ARG A 22 9.30 42.29 -5.84
C ARG A 22 8.36 41.55 -4.88
N LEU A 23 8.71 40.37 -4.37
CA LEU A 23 7.97 39.78 -3.24
C LEU A 23 8.93 39.49 -2.08
N ARG A 24 8.89 40.33 -1.04
CA ARG A 24 9.73 40.23 0.16
C ARG A 24 9.40 38.96 0.98
N PRO A 25 10.39 38.24 1.56
CA PRO A 25 10.15 36.97 2.25
C PRO A 25 9.41 37.17 3.59
N ASP A 26 8.52 36.24 3.94
CA ASP A 26 7.84 36.24 5.24
C ASP A 26 8.62 35.46 6.31
N ILE A 27 9.56 34.60 5.88
CA ILE A 27 10.31 33.66 6.73
C ILE A 27 11.79 33.74 6.38
N VAL A 28 12.64 33.81 7.39
CA VAL A 28 14.07 33.51 7.25
C VAL A 28 14.36 32.18 7.93
N VAL A 29 14.95 31.24 7.20
CA VAL A 29 15.47 29.99 7.74
C VAL A 29 16.98 30.08 7.78
N TYR A 30 17.54 30.05 8.99
CA TYR A 30 18.96 30.25 9.26
C TYR A 30 19.61 28.97 9.79
N GLY A 31 20.64 28.48 9.12
CA GLY A 31 21.36 27.28 9.59
C GLY A 31 22.24 26.62 8.52
N THR A 32 22.63 25.38 8.79
CA THR A 32 23.54 24.62 7.93
C THR A 32 22.85 24.05 6.70
N ILE A 33 23.60 24.02 5.61
CA ILE A 33 23.21 23.53 4.29
C ILE A 33 24.24 22.49 3.86
N SER A 34 23.78 21.26 3.62
CA SER A 34 24.64 20.16 3.17
C SER A 34 23.97 19.34 2.07
N LEU A 35 24.74 18.51 1.40
CA LEU A 35 24.22 17.41 0.59
C LEU A 35 24.29 16.13 1.42
N ASP A 36 23.20 15.39 1.48
CA ASP A 36 23.16 14.09 2.14
C ASP A 36 23.20 12.99 1.08
N ASN A 37 23.92 11.91 1.39
CA ASN A 37 23.95 10.69 0.61
C ASN A 37 23.50 9.54 1.50
N VAL A 38 22.37 8.94 1.18
CA VAL A 38 21.79 7.87 1.99
C VAL A 38 22.03 6.54 1.29
N ILE A 39 22.69 5.66 2.01
CA ILE A 39 23.09 4.32 1.58
C ILE A 39 22.33 3.33 2.46
N ARG A 40 21.53 2.47 1.85
CA ARG A 40 20.82 1.41 2.54
C ARG A 40 21.64 0.14 2.50
N LEU A 41 21.95 -0.40 3.67
CA LEU A 41 22.68 -1.64 3.82
C LEU A 41 21.71 -2.75 4.26
N PRO A 42 21.90 -4.00 3.80
CA PRO A 42 21.15 -5.15 4.30
C PRO A 42 21.57 -5.50 5.74
N GLU A 43 22.82 -5.24 6.10
CA GLU A 43 23.38 -5.53 7.40
C GLU A 43 24.52 -4.57 7.74
N ARG A 44 24.91 -4.53 9.03
CA ARG A 44 26.01 -3.68 9.48
C ARG A 44 27.34 -4.23 8.93
N PRO A 45 28.20 -3.41 8.31
CA PRO A 45 29.50 -3.87 7.84
C PRO A 45 30.34 -4.39 9.01
N ALA A 46 30.74 -5.65 8.95
CA ALA A 46 31.74 -6.21 9.84
C ALA A 46 33.14 -5.69 9.48
N ASP A 47 34.05 -5.66 10.46
CA ASP A 47 35.43 -5.22 10.24
C ASP A 47 36.07 -5.96 9.06
N HIS A 48 36.65 -5.19 8.14
CA HIS A 48 37.34 -5.69 6.94
C HIS A 48 36.48 -6.49 5.94
N ARG A 49 35.14 -6.41 6.00
CA ARG A 49 34.25 -7.02 5.01
C ARG A 49 33.50 -5.97 4.19
N ALA A 50 33.41 -6.21 2.88
CA ALA A 50 32.55 -5.45 1.98
C ALA A 50 31.10 -5.91 2.14
N VAL A 51 30.16 -4.96 2.08
CA VAL A 51 28.71 -5.22 2.10
C VAL A 51 28.11 -4.65 0.83
N ALA A 52 27.27 -5.43 0.15
CA ALA A 52 26.52 -4.95 -1.01
C ALA A 52 25.46 -3.94 -0.56
N VAL A 53 25.37 -2.81 -1.26
CA VAL A 53 24.43 -1.73 -0.95
C VAL A 53 23.07 -2.04 -1.61
N ASN A 54 21.98 -1.93 -0.85
CA ASN A 54 20.60 -2.11 -1.35
C ASN A 54 20.13 -0.88 -2.14
N ALA A 55 20.54 0.32 -1.73
CA ALA A 55 20.18 1.57 -2.38
C ALA A 55 21.22 2.67 -2.07
N ASP A 56 21.48 3.54 -3.03
CA ASP A 56 22.40 4.68 -2.90
C ASP A 56 21.78 5.89 -3.62
N TYR A 57 21.47 6.96 -2.89
CA TYR A 57 20.91 8.19 -3.47
C TYR A 57 21.36 9.44 -2.71
N TYR A 58 21.22 10.57 -3.39
CA TYR A 58 21.57 11.89 -2.88
C TYR A 58 20.30 12.70 -2.62
N SER A 59 20.31 13.49 -1.56
CA SER A 59 19.22 14.40 -1.23
C SER A 59 19.78 15.71 -0.67
N ALA A 60 18.99 16.77 -0.78
CA ALA A 60 19.21 17.97 0.04
C ALA A 60 19.34 17.58 1.52
N GLY A 61 20.27 18.20 2.24
CA GLY A 61 20.59 17.91 3.63
C GLY A 61 20.83 19.18 4.46
N GLY A 62 21.04 19.01 5.75
CA GLY A 62 21.21 20.12 6.69
C GLY A 62 19.89 20.68 7.20
N VAL A 63 19.93 21.18 8.44
CA VAL A 63 18.73 21.58 9.20
C VAL A 63 17.94 22.71 8.53
N ALA A 64 18.66 23.63 7.86
CA ALA A 64 18.03 24.76 7.19
C ALA A 64 17.24 24.30 5.96
N LEU A 65 17.79 23.40 5.13
CA LEU A 65 17.09 22.87 3.96
C LEU A 65 15.87 22.02 4.36
N MET A 66 16.02 21.17 5.37
CA MET A 66 14.93 20.32 5.85
C MET A 66 13.73 21.12 6.38
N THR A 67 13.96 22.35 6.85
CA THR A 67 12.88 23.27 7.27
C THR A 67 12.38 24.14 6.11
N ALA A 68 13.28 24.64 5.26
CA ALA A 68 12.95 25.61 4.21
C ALA A 68 12.15 24.99 3.05
N LEU A 69 12.49 23.77 2.63
CA LEU A 69 11.85 23.12 1.48
C LEU A 69 10.35 22.85 1.70
N PRO A 70 9.90 22.30 2.84
CA PRO A 70 8.47 22.15 3.12
C PRO A 70 7.73 23.49 3.16
N LEU A 71 8.31 24.52 3.78
CA LEU A 71 7.68 25.84 3.84
C LEU A 71 7.49 26.44 2.43
N ALA A 72 8.49 26.30 1.56
CA ALA A 72 8.41 26.74 0.17
C ALA A 72 7.38 25.92 -0.63
N GLU A 73 7.32 24.61 -0.44
CA GLU A 73 6.31 23.72 -1.04
C GLU A 73 4.89 24.11 -0.62
N TRP A 74 4.71 24.54 0.63
CA TRP A 74 3.43 24.99 1.17
C TRP A 74 3.08 26.44 0.79
N GLY A 75 3.86 27.06 -0.11
CA GLY A 75 3.60 28.37 -0.69
C GLY A 75 4.07 29.55 0.17
N HIS A 76 4.86 29.31 1.23
CA HIS A 76 5.45 30.41 1.99
C HIS A 76 6.67 30.97 1.27
N ARG A 77 6.83 32.30 1.33
CA ARG A 77 8.02 32.99 0.81
C ARG A 77 9.15 32.86 1.82
N VAL A 78 10.10 31.99 1.51
CA VAL A 78 11.19 31.62 2.41
C VAL A 78 12.49 32.19 1.88
N ARG A 79 13.24 32.91 2.71
CA ARG A 79 14.66 33.16 2.47
C ARG A 79 15.48 32.18 3.28
N ILE A 80 16.38 31.47 2.63
CA ILE A 80 17.34 30.61 3.31
C ILE A 80 18.68 31.32 3.41
N VAL A 81 19.25 31.36 4.62
CA VAL A 81 20.55 31.95 4.91
C VAL A 81 21.41 30.91 5.62
N GLY A 82 22.50 30.50 4.99
CA GLY A 82 23.36 29.45 5.50
C GLY A 82 24.79 29.59 5.00
N ASN A 83 25.59 28.56 5.24
CA ASN A 83 26.99 28.52 4.82
C ASN A 83 27.15 28.63 3.30
N GLU A 84 28.35 29.04 2.89
CA GLU A 84 28.75 29.04 1.49
C GLU A 84 28.73 27.61 0.92
N LEU A 85 28.42 27.50 -0.37
CA LEU A 85 28.57 26.26 -1.14
C LEU A 85 29.85 26.31 -1.97
N GLY A 86 30.48 25.16 -2.16
CA GLY A 86 31.60 25.05 -3.07
C GLY A 86 31.20 25.30 -4.53
N GLU A 87 32.18 25.68 -5.34
CA GLU A 87 32.12 25.53 -6.79
C GLU A 87 32.48 24.09 -7.16
N ASP A 88 31.69 23.15 -6.65
CA ASP A 88 31.85 21.71 -6.85
C ASP A 88 30.52 21.06 -7.25
N ALA A 89 30.58 19.80 -7.68
CA ALA A 89 29.42 19.06 -8.16
C ALA A 89 28.29 18.94 -7.13
N TYR A 90 28.64 18.91 -5.83
CA TYR A 90 27.65 18.87 -4.75
C TYR A 90 26.93 20.20 -4.59
N GLY A 91 27.67 21.31 -4.65
CA GLY A 91 27.13 22.66 -4.64
C GLY A 91 26.25 22.93 -5.86
N ASP A 92 26.67 22.48 -7.05
CA ASP A 92 25.86 22.54 -8.27
C ASP A 92 24.56 21.73 -8.14
N SER A 93 24.63 20.52 -7.59
CA SER A 93 23.45 19.68 -7.36
C SER A 93 22.44 20.38 -6.45
N LEU A 94 22.90 20.88 -5.29
CA LEU A 94 22.03 21.62 -4.37
C LEU A 94 21.42 22.85 -5.03
N ARG A 95 22.21 23.66 -5.76
CA ARG A 95 21.69 24.84 -6.48
C ARG A 95 20.60 24.47 -7.48
N ASN A 96 20.78 23.39 -8.24
CA ASN A 96 19.79 22.90 -9.19
C ASN A 96 18.51 22.42 -8.50
N ASP A 97 18.63 21.77 -7.33
CA ASP A 97 17.47 21.32 -6.55
C ASP A 97 16.70 22.50 -5.95
N LEU A 98 17.41 23.51 -5.42
CA LEU A 98 16.79 24.71 -4.87
C LEU A 98 16.06 25.53 -5.93
N ALA A 99 16.58 25.60 -7.15
CA ALA A 99 15.98 26.33 -8.26
C ALA A 99 14.58 25.82 -8.66
N ARG A 100 14.19 24.63 -8.21
CA ARG A 100 12.86 24.05 -8.46
C ARG A 100 11.76 24.73 -7.64
N TYR A 101 12.11 25.37 -6.52
CA TYR A 101 11.16 25.96 -5.58
C TYR A 101 11.00 27.45 -5.83
N GLN A 102 9.91 27.85 -6.50
CA GLN A 102 9.67 29.25 -6.86
C GLN A 102 9.55 30.20 -5.66
N ALA A 103 9.06 29.69 -4.52
CA ALA A 103 8.86 30.46 -3.30
C ALA A 103 10.11 30.55 -2.40
N LEU A 104 11.23 29.93 -2.81
CA LEU A 104 12.48 29.89 -2.07
C LEU A 104 13.49 30.91 -2.63
N ASP A 105 13.80 31.93 -1.83
CA ASP A 105 14.90 32.86 -2.06
C ASP A 105 16.21 32.27 -1.50
N ALA A 106 16.96 31.62 -2.39
CA ALA A 106 18.30 31.08 -2.13
C ALA A 106 19.44 32.06 -2.46
N THR A 107 19.14 33.33 -2.76
CA THR A 107 20.17 34.30 -3.22
C THR A 107 21.19 34.68 -2.14
N ALA A 108 20.87 34.43 -0.87
CA ALA A 108 21.77 34.64 0.25
C ALA A 108 22.79 33.50 0.45
N ILE A 109 22.71 32.42 -0.34
CA ILE A 109 23.71 31.35 -0.35
C ILE A 109 24.82 31.72 -1.32
N ALA A 110 25.97 32.11 -0.79
CA ALA A 110 27.14 32.44 -1.60
C ALA A 110 27.84 31.17 -2.12
N THR A 111 28.55 31.31 -3.24
CA THR A 111 29.41 30.26 -3.79
C THR A 111 30.87 30.67 -3.64
N ASN A 112 31.73 29.74 -3.24
CA ASN A 112 33.14 30.01 -3.03
C ASN A 112 34.02 28.87 -3.56
N PRO A 113 34.94 29.13 -4.51
CA PRO A 113 35.81 28.09 -5.09
C PRO A 113 36.83 27.53 -4.09
N ARG A 114 37.01 28.15 -2.92
CA ARG A 114 37.93 27.70 -1.86
C ARG A 114 37.25 26.85 -0.78
N VAL A 115 35.93 26.73 -0.83
CA VAL A 115 35.14 25.96 0.13
C VAL A 115 34.67 24.67 -0.55
N ARG A 116 34.60 23.58 0.20
CA ARG A 116 33.92 22.36 -0.23
C ARG A 116 32.51 22.35 0.31
N THR A 117 31.54 21.99 -0.51
CA THR A 117 30.15 21.84 -0.07
C THR A 117 30.06 20.77 1.02
N PRO A 118 29.50 21.08 2.22
CA PRO A 118 29.35 20.10 3.28
C PRO A 118 28.55 18.89 2.84
N PHE A 119 29.00 17.71 3.24
CA PHE A 119 28.46 16.44 2.76
C PHE A 119 28.28 15.46 3.91
N THR A 120 27.16 14.73 3.94
CA THR A 120 26.90 13.71 4.97
C THR A 120 26.54 12.39 4.32
N ARG A 121 27.32 11.33 4.57
CA ARG A 121 26.97 9.97 4.16
C ARG A 121 26.25 9.27 5.30
N ARG A 122 25.05 8.75 5.04
CA ARG A 122 24.19 8.08 6.02
C ARG A 122 24.03 6.62 5.64
N LEU A 123 24.48 5.72 6.50
CA LEU A 123 24.29 4.29 6.36
C LEU A 123 23.04 3.88 7.14
N THR A 124 22.03 3.35 6.46
CA THR A 124 20.75 2.95 7.05
C THR A 124 20.62 1.43 7.04
N LEU A 125 20.19 0.84 8.16
CA LEU A 125 20.00 -0.61 8.32
C LEU A 125 18.51 -0.98 8.32
N PRO A 126 18.14 -2.26 8.07
CA PRO A 126 16.74 -2.69 8.13
C PRO A 126 16.13 -2.54 9.53
N SER A 127 16.97 -2.56 10.59
CA SER A 127 16.57 -2.25 11.97
C SER A 127 16.08 -0.81 12.16
N GLY A 128 16.34 0.09 11.20
CA GLY A 128 16.09 1.52 11.32
C GLY A 128 17.27 2.31 11.92
N ASP A 129 18.37 1.64 12.27
CA ASP A 129 19.59 2.31 12.73
C ASP A 129 20.23 3.13 11.62
N VAL A 130 20.74 4.31 11.99
CA VAL A 130 21.42 5.23 11.07
C VAL A 130 22.80 5.58 11.61
N GLN A 131 23.84 5.34 10.81
CA GLN A 131 25.19 5.84 11.07
C GLN A 131 25.50 6.97 10.10
N SER A 132 25.91 8.13 10.62
CA SER A 132 26.24 9.29 9.79
C SER A 132 27.74 9.57 9.80
N LEU A 133 28.31 9.78 8.61
CA LEU A 133 29.68 10.20 8.36
C LEU A 133 29.63 11.62 7.77
N ALA A 134 30.02 12.60 8.56
CA ALA A 134 30.02 14.00 8.17
C ALA A 134 31.39 14.37 7.56
N TYR A 135 31.37 15.04 6.41
CA TYR A 135 32.55 15.49 5.67
C TYR A 135 32.52 17.01 5.51
N TRP A 136 33.63 17.66 5.84
CA TRP A 136 33.84 19.11 5.69
C TRP A 136 32.89 19.99 6.52
N HIS A 137 32.17 19.41 7.48
CA HIS A 137 31.33 20.15 8.42
C HIS A 137 32.15 20.99 9.38
N GLU A 138 33.40 20.61 9.64
CA GLU A 138 34.36 21.36 10.47
C GLU A 138 34.75 22.74 9.90
N ALA A 139 34.59 22.93 8.58
CA ALA A 139 34.89 24.18 7.89
C ALA A 139 33.66 25.10 7.74
N VAL A 140 32.48 24.66 8.21
CA VAL A 140 31.23 25.37 8.05
C VAL A 140 31.25 26.66 8.86
N THR A 141 31.13 27.79 8.17
CA THR A 141 30.96 29.11 8.78
C THR A 141 29.63 29.70 8.32
N LEU A 142 28.77 30.05 9.28
CA LEU A 142 27.50 30.71 8.98
C LEU A 142 27.70 32.24 8.86
N PRO A 143 27.03 32.89 7.89
CA PRO A 143 27.16 34.33 7.66
C PRO A 143 26.45 35.15 8.74
N VAL A 144 26.85 36.41 8.91
CA VAL A 144 26.11 37.36 9.77
C VAL A 144 24.81 37.73 9.06
N LEU A 145 23.68 37.50 9.73
CA LEU A 145 22.38 37.94 9.23
C LEU A 145 22.26 39.47 9.34
N THR A 146 21.95 40.14 8.23
CA THR A 146 21.85 41.61 8.21
C THR A 146 20.44 42.12 8.55
N ALA A 147 20.39 43.39 8.91
CA ALA A 147 19.16 44.12 9.18
C ALA A 147 18.19 44.10 7.98
N GLU A 148 18.71 44.32 6.76
CA GLU A 148 17.94 44.35 5.52
C GLU A 148 17.39 42.97 5.15
N GLN A 149 18.12 41.91 5.50
CA GLN A 149 17.66 40.53 5.27
C GLN A 149 16.44 40.16 6.12
N MET A 150 16.18 40.92 7.19
CA MET A 150 15.08 40.75 8.14
C MET A 150 13.89 41.71 7.91
N ASP A 151 13.94 42.54 6.87
CA ASP A 151 12.84 43.46 6.57
C ASP A 151 11.58 42.69 6.12
N GLU A 152 10.44 43.00 6.74
CA GLU A 152 9.12 42.34 6.53
C GLU A 152 9.05 40.86 6.91
N VAL A 153 10.13 40.31 7.46
CA VAL A 153 10.16 38.93 7.98
C VAL A 153 9.29 38.86 9.23
N LYS A 154 8.49 37.80 9.32
CA LYS A 154 7.58 37.55 10.46
C LYS A 154 8.11 36.47 11.39
N VAL A 155 8.88 35.53 10.86
CA VAL A 155 9.45 34.40 11.61
C VAL A 155 10.91 34.16 11.19
N LEU A 156 11.78 34.02 12.19
CA LEU A 156 13.11 33.44 12.06
C LEU A 156 13.06 31.98 12.55
N SER A 157 13.45 31.04 11.70
CA SER A 157 13.78 29.67 12.10
C SER A 157 15.29 29.55 12.31
N VAL A 158 15.69 29.03 13.47
CA VAL A 158 17.11 28.81 13.83
C VAL A 158 17.25 27.49 14.60
N ASP A 159 18.47 26.95 14.66
CA ASP A 159 18.77 25.67 15.30
C ASP A 159 19.98 25.78 16.22
N GLY A 160 20.05 24.98 17.28
CA GLY A 160 21.18 24.97 18.23
C GLY A 160 22.53 24.69 17.56
N SER A 161 22.53 23.94 16.46
CA SER A 161 23.73 23.69 15.63
C SER A 161 24.32 24.96 14.98
N SER A 162 23.58 26.08 14.98
CA SER A 162 24.04 27.36 14.46
C SER A 162 24.98 28.12 15.40
N GLY A 163 25.12 27.66 16.64
CA GLY A 163 26.00 28.23 17.66
C GLY A 163 25.81 29.74 17.87
N GLN A 164 26.90 30.45 18.18
CA GLN A 164 26.90 31.89 18.46
C GLN A 164 26.35 32.75 17.32
N ARG A 165 26.49 32.29 16.07
CA ARG A 165 25.93 32.96 14.90
C ARG A 165 24.41 32.88 14.88
N GLY A 166 23.84 31.73 15.25
CA GLY A 166 22.41 31.57 15.46
C GLY A 166 21.87 32.46 16.58
N VAL A 167 22.60 32.56 17.70
CA VAL A 167 22.25 33.45 18.83
C VAL A 167 22.17 34.90 18.36
N ALA A 168 23.20 35.39 17.67
CA ALA A 168 23.22 36.76 17.14
C ALA A 168 22.06 37.02 16.15
N ALA A 169 21.68 36.03 15.34
CA ALA A 169 20.51 36.11 14.46
C ALA A 169 19.20 36.20 15.24
N ALA A 170 19.04 35.40 16.30
CA ALA A 170 17.89 35.45 17.20
C ALA A 170 17.79 36.78 17.95
N GLU A 171 18.89 37.33 18.46
CA GLU A 171 18.91 38.65 19.08
C GLU A 171 18.49 39.76 18.09
N LEU A 172 18.95 39.68 16.85
CA LEU A 172 18.55 40.62 15.79
C LEU A 172 17.05 40.51 15.51
N ALA A 173 16.51 39.29 15.40
CA ALA A 173 15.08 39.06 15.23
C ALA A 173 14.28 39.68 16.37
N ARG A 174 14.69 39.47 17.63
CA ARG A 174 14.04 40.06 18.82
C ARG A 174 14.04 41.59 18.79
N ARG A 175 15.18 42.22 18.46
CA ARG A 175 15.27 43.70 18.32
C ARG A 175 14.32 44.25 17.24
N ARG A 176 13.98 43.44 16.25
CA ARG A 176 13.08 43.79 15.14
C ARG A 176 11.62 43.37 15.37
N GLY A 177 11.30 42.74 16.51
CA GLY A 177 9.96 42.23 16.78
C GLY A 177 9.57 41.02 15.92
N VAL A 178 10.55 40.31 15.37
CA VAL A 178 10.36 39.08 14.58
C VAL A 178 10.31 37.88 15.51
N ARG A 179 9.35 36.97 15.30
CA ARG A 179 9.20 35.77 16.13
C ARG A 179 10.34 34.78 15.88
N VAL A 180 10.87 34.19 16.94
CA VAL A 180 11.96 33.21 16.86
C VAL A 180 11.41 31.81 17.15
N VAL A 181 11.58 30.89 16.21
CA VAL A 181 11.28 29.46 16.37
C VAL A 181 12.60 28.69 16.35
N SER A 182 13.00 28.12 17.48
CA SER A 182 14.21 27.31 17.58
C SER A 182 13.91 25.81 17.64
N SER A 183 14.89 25.00 17.25
CA SER A 183 14.93 23.58 17.62
C SER A 183 16.33 23.11 17.98
N ASP A 184 16.39 21.91 18.56
CA ASP A 184 17.63 21.21 18.87
C ASP A 184 18.60 22.02 19.74
N VAL A 185 18.05 22.65 20.79
CA VAL A 185 18.87 23.29 21.81
C VAL A 185 19.83 22.27 22.42
N SER A 186 21.09 22.66 22.53
CA SER A 186 22.23 21.78 22.81
C SER A 186 22.42 21.46 24.29
N SER A 187 21.78 22.24 25.17
CA SER A 187 21.80 22.11 26.63
C SER A 187 20.61 22.86 27.23
N LEU A 188 20.39 22.72 28.54
CA LEU A 188 19.37 23.50 29.26
C LEU A 188 19.79 24.96 29.45
N GLU A 189 21.09 25.26 29.37
CA GLU A 189 21.62 26.61 29.38
C GLU A 189 21.83 27.19 27.96
N ASP A 190 21.24 26.59 26.93
CA ASP A 190 21.43 27.04 25.55
C ASP A 190 20.94 28.49 25.38
N PRO A 191 21.80 29.41 24.89
CA PRO A 191 21.49 30.83 24.77
C PRO A 191 20.34 31.15 23.79
N LEU A 192 19.89 30.20 22.97
CA LEU A 192 18.69 30.36 22.16
C LEU A 192 17.40 30.28 22.98
N ILE A 193 17.38 29.57 24.11
CA ILE A 193 16.20 29.39 24.96
C ILE A 193 15.57 30.75 25.35
N PRO A 194 16.28 31.71 25.96
CA PRO A 194 15.71 33.00 26.34
C PRO A 194 15.34 33.91 25.17
N LEU A 195 15.77 33.57 23.94
CA LEU A 195 15.52 34.36 22.73
C LEU A 195 14.37 33.81 21.89
N SER A 196 13.88 32.62 22.18
CA SER A 196 12.86 31.93 21.39
C SER A 196 11.44 32.22 21.86
N ASP A 197 10.51 32.37 20.90
CA ASP A 197 9.07 32.37 21.18
C ASP A 197 8.50 30.95 21.15
N TRP A 198 9.09 30.07 20.33
CA TRP A 198 8.76 28.64 20.25
C TRP A 198 10.05 27.81 20.27
N ILE A 199 10.07 26.74 21.06
CA ILE A 199 11.21 25.84 21.21
C ILE A 199 10.73 24.41 20.90
N VAL A 200 11.24 23.79 19.85
CA VAL A 200 10.92 22.40 19.49
C VAL A 200 12.10 21.49 19.84
N VAL A 201 11.86 20.53 20.74
CA VAL A 201 12.86 19.53 21.18
C VAL A 201 12.39 18.11 20.88
N SER A 202 13.36 17.21 20.74
CA SER A 202 13.13 15.78 20.47
C SER A 202 13.57 14.96 21.67
N GLU A 203 12.66 14.11 22.16
CA GLU A 203 12.92 13.18 23.26
C GLU A 203 14.15 12.31 22.98
N GLN A 204 14.21 11.72 21.78
CA GLN A 204 15.32 10.88 21.37
C GLN A 204 16.66 11.62 21.40
N ARG A 205 16.72 12.87 20.92
CA ARG A 205 17.96 13.66 20.94
C ARG A 205 18.37 14.02 22.36
N LEU A 206 17.41 14.34 23.22
CA LEU A 206 17.65 14.65 24.63
C LEU A 206 18.15 13.41 25.41
N GLN A 207 17.59 12.24 25.14
CA GLN A 207 18.08 10.96 25.68
C GLN A 207 19.52 10.68 25.22
N GLN A 208 19.82 10.87 23.93
CA GLN A 208 21.17 10.71 23.38
C GLN A 208 22.19 11.69 23.99
N ALA A 209 21.75 12.90 24.33
CA ALA A 209 22.57 13.89 25.04
C ALA A 209 22.69 13.61 26.55
N GLY A 210 22.03 12.56 27.07
CA GLY A 210 22.02 12.23 28.50
C GLY A 210 21.21 13.22 29.36
N MET A 211 20.34 14.02 28.73
CA MET A 211 19.56 15.09 29.37
C MET A 211 18.16 14.64 29.81
N LEU A 212 17.70 13.49 29.33
CA LEU A 212 16.37 12.94 29.63
C LEU A 212 16.48 11.46 29.97
N THR A 213 15.90 11.07 31.10
CA THR A 213 15.67 9.65 31.44
C THR A 213 14.22 9.26 31.17
N ALA A 214 13.95 7.98 30.95
CA ALA A 214 12.61 7.51 30.61
C ALA A 214 11.60 7.87 31.73
N GLY A 215 10.57 8.63 31.39
CA GLY A 215 9.51 9.07 32.31
C GLY A 215 9.68 10.49 32.89
N ASP A 216 10.76 11.21 32.58
CA ASP A 216 11.05 12.55 33.12
C ASP A 216 10.56 13.71 32.22
N ASP A 217 9.71 13.45 31.22
CA ASP A 217 9.28 14.43 30.20
C ASP A 217 8.77 15.76 30.79
N GLU A 218 7.93 15.66 31.82
CA GLU A 218 7.28 16.80 32.47
C GLU A 218 8.29 17.68 33.21
N ALA A 219 9.17 17.05 34.00
CA ALA A 219 10.22 17.73 34.74
C ALA A 219 11.21 18.43 33.80
N LEU A 220 11.54 17.81 32.66
CA LEU A 220 12.40 18.42 31.65
C LEU A 220 11.74 19.65 31.01
N LEU A 221 10.47 19.56 30.63
CA LEU A 221 9.74 20.70 30.06
C LEU A 221 9.72 21.88 31.06
N HIS A 222 9.52 21.61 32.35
CA HIS A 222 9.58 22.64 33.39
C HIS A 222 10.98 23.28 33.48
N ARG A 223 12.06 22.49 33.42
CA ARG A 223 13.43 23.03 33.41
C ARG A 223 13.74 23.87 32.18
N LEU A 224 13.24 23.48 31.00
CA LEU A 224 13.36 24.30 29.79
C LEU A 224 12.57 25.61 29.93
N ARG A 225 11.41 25.58 30.59
CA ARG A 225 10.60 26.76 30.88
C ARG A 225 11.27 27.71 31.87
N ASP A 226 12.03 27.23 32.84
CA ASP A 226 12.79 28.10 33.76
C ASP A 226 13.77 29.02 33.00
N GLY A 227 14.26 28.58 31.83
CA GLY A 227 15.09 29.41 30.94
C GLY A 227 14.31 30.45 30.12
N ASN A 228 13.00 30.25 29.92
CA ASN A 228 12.11 31.19 29.23
C ASN A 228 10.63 30.93 29.54
N GLU A 229 10.10 31.57 30.57
CA GLU A 229 8.71 31.41 31.00
C GLU A 229 7.68 31.87 29.96
N GLY A 230 8.09 32.68 28.98
CA GLY A 230 7.24 33.24 27.94
C GLY A 230 7.12 32.39 26.67
N ALA A 231 7.94 31.33 26.53
CA ALA A 231 7.98 30.50 25.32
C ALA A 231 6.93 29.39 25.31
N MET A 232 6.51 28.99 24.12
CA MET A 232 5.80 27.73 23.88
C MET A 232 6.85 26.64 23.65
N ILE A 233 6.83 25.55 24.44
CA ILE A 233 7.84 24.49 24.36
C ILE A 233 7.18 23.21 23.88
N VAL A 234 7.72 22.60 22.82
CA VAL A 234 7.19 21.39 22.21
C VAL A 234 8.18 20.25 22.38
N LEU A 235 7.75 19.15 23.00
CA LEU A 235 8.49 17.89 23.04
C LEU A 235 7.88 16.88 22.07
N THR A 236 8.66 16.53 21.05
CA THR A 236 8.31 15.50 20.05
C THR A 236 8.81 14.13 20.49
N ARG A 237 7.91 13.12 20.43
CA ARG A 237 8.14 11.74 20.88
C ARG A 237 7.89 10.71 19.76
N GLY A 238 8.23 11.09 18.53
CA GLY A 238 8.07 10.23 17.35
C GLY A 238 6.61 9.81 17.10
N PRO A 239 6.28 8.51 17.13
CA PRO A 239 4.91 8.02 16.92
C PRO A 239 3.98 8.30 18.10
N GLU A 240 4.50 8.65 19.28
CA GLU A 240 3.70 8.98 20.45
C GLU A 240 3.15 10.41 20.40
N SER A 241 2.25 10.74 21.33
CA SER A 241 1.66 12.07 21.41
C SER A 241 2.72 13.14 21.70
N THR A 242 2.60 14.28 21.03
CA THR A 242 3.44 15.46 21.23
C THR A 242 3.00 16.21 22.48
N LEU A 243 3.95 16.64 23.31
CA LEU A 243 3.64 17.47 24.49
C LEU A 243 3.92 18.93 24.16
N LEU A 244 2.97 19.81 24.45
CA LEU A 244 3.07 21.26 24.28
C LEU A 244 2.94 21.93 25.65
N MET A 245 4.03 22.47 26.17
CA MET A 245 4.02 23.31 27.37
C MET A 245 3.71 24.77 26.99
N LEU A 246 2.70 25.32 27.67
CA LEU A 246 2.26 26.70 27.55
C LEU A 246 3.06 27.63 28.49
N PRO A 247 3.07 28.95 28.23
CA PRO A 247 3.66 29.94 29.16
C PRO A 247 3.07 29.90 30.57
N SER A 248 1.80 29.45 30.71
CA SER A 248 1.16 29.22 32.02
C SER A 248 1.80 28.10 32.83
N GLY A 249 2.52 27.18 32.18
CA GLY A 249 3.07 25.95 32.77
C GLY A 249 2.21 24.72 32.56
N GLU A 250 1.00 24.88 32.01
CA GLU A 250 0.13 23.77 31.63
C GLU A 250 0.69 23.03 30.42
N ILE A 251 0.58 21.70 30.42
CA ILE A 251 1.03 20.83 29.34
C ILE A 251 -0.18 20.24 28.62
N GLU A 252 -0.26 20.50 27.32
CA GLU A 252 -1.24 19.89 26.43
C GLU A 252 -0.62 18.67 25.75
N THR A 253 -1.29 17.51 25.83
CA THR A 253 -0.92 16.31 25.08
C THR A 253 -1.70 16.27 23.77
N ILE A 254 -1.00 16.25 22.63
CA ILE A 254 -1.58 16.35 21.30
C ILE A 254 -1.24 15.08 20.50
N PRO A 255 -2.25 14.28 20.10
CA PRO A 255 -2.03 13.01 19.42
C PRO A 255 -1.22 13.14 18.12
N SER A 256 -0.34 12.17 17.89
CA SER A 256 0.41 12.00 16.64
C SER A 256 -0.35 11.10 15.65
N TYR A 257 0.21 10.93 14.44
CA TYR A 257 -0.33 10.04 13.41
C TYR A 257 0.64 8.86 13.24
N PRO A 258 0.41 7.71 13.88
CA PRO A 258 1.30 6.57 13.75
C PRO A 258 1.16 5.97 12.35
N LEU A 259 2.15 6.25 11.51
CA LEU A 259 2.35 5.61 10.21
C LEU A 259 3.63 4.76 10.26
N PRO A 260 3.70 3.64 9.52
CA PRO A 260 4.93 2.88 9.36
C PRO A 260 6.05 3.81 8.87
N ALA A 261 7.13 3.92 9.65
CA ALA A 261 8.24 4.78 9.31
C ALA A 261 9.21 4.03 8.38
N LEU A 262 9.29 4.45 7.12
CA LEU A 262 10.26 3.95 6.15
C LEU A 262 11.62 4.65 6.29
N ASP A 263 11.61 5.94 6.65
CA ASP A 263 12.81 6.68 7.03
C ASP A 263 12.46 7.86 7.95
N ARG A 264 13.03 7.88 9.16
CA ARG A 264 12.76 8.89 10.20
C ARG A 264 13.57 10.19 10.05
N MET A 265 14.56 10.22 9.17
CA MET A 265 15.47 11.36 9.03
C MET A 265 14.75 12.63 8.61
N GLY A 266 15.00 13.76 9.29
CA GLY A 266 14.42 15.07 8.98
C GLY A 266 13.01 15.32 9.54
N ALA A 267 12.44 14.38 10.30
CA ALA A 267 11.08 14.49 10.81
C ALA A 267 10.86 15.68 11.75
N GLY A 268 11.85 15.99 12.60
CA GLY A 268 11.79 17.12 13.53
C GLY A 268 11.80 18.46 12.82
N GLU A 269 12.60 18.59 11.77
CA GLU A 269 12.71 19.81 10.95
C GLU A 269 11.43 20.04 10.13
N VAL A 270 10.83 18.98 9.58
CA VAL A 270 9.51 19.06 8.90
C VAL A 270 8.39 19.39 9.90
N PHE A 271 8.45 18.84 11.11
CA PHE A 271 7.54 19.20 12.19
C PHE A 271 7.65 20.70 12.54
N LYS A 272 8.88 21.21 12.71
CA LYS A 272 9.14 22.64 12.97
C LYS A 272 8.61 23.52 11.83
N ALA A 273 8.81 23.11 10.58
CA ALA A 273 8.19 23.79 9.43
C ALA A 273 6.66 23.88 9.60
N GLY A 274 6.01 22.80 10.03
CA GLY A 274 4.57 22.77 10.31
C GLY A 274 4.15 23.77 11.40
N VAL A 275 4.94 23.89 12.47
CA VAL A 275 4.74 24.90 13.54
C VAL A 275 4.80 26.32 12.95
N ILE A 276 5.87 26.65 12.22
CA ILE A 276 6.06 27.97 11.60
C ILE A 276 4.88 28.32 10.70
N ARG A 277 4.46 27.37 9.87
CA ARG A 277 3.31 27.52 8.98
C ARG A 277 2.03 27.82 9.76
N GLY A 278 1.74 27.07 10.83
CA GLY A 278 0.55 27.30 11.64
C GLY A 278 0.56 28.67 12.31
N LEU A 279 1.72 29.15 12.76
CA LEU A 279 1.87 30.50 13.33
C LEU A 279 1.54 31.60 12.33
N LEU A 280 1.99 31.47 11.09
CA LEU A 280 1.75 32.47 10.04
C LEU A 280 0.29 32.48 9.56
N TRP A 281 -0.39 31.34 9.63
CA TRP A 281 -1.81 31.21 9.30
C TRP A 281 -2.74 31.52 10.48
N GLY A 282 -2.19 31.82 11.67
CA GLY A 282 -3.01 32.08 12.85
C GLY A 282 -3.83 30.87 13.29
N MET A 283 -3.31 29.66 13.07
CA MET A 283 -4.00 28.44 13.48
C MET A 283 -4.11 28.35 15.01
N PRO A 284 -5.21 27.82 15.56
CA PRO A 284 -5.26 27.44 16.96
C PRO A 284 -4.11 26.48 17.30
N ARG A 285 -3.50 26.62 18.48
CA ARG A 285 -2.30 25.86 18.87
C ARG A 285 -2.44 24.34 18.71
N TYR A 286 -3.62 23.81 19.04
CA TYR A 286 -3.93 22.39 18.85
C TYR A 286 -3.89 21.99 17.36
N GLU A 287 -4.55 22.75 16.49
CA GLU A 287 -4.59 22.51 15.05
C GLU A 287 -3.21 22.66 14.40
N LEU A 288 -2.42 23.62 14.90
CA LEU A 288 -1.04 23.84 14.47
C LEU A 288 -0.17 22.61 14.76
N ILE A 289 -0.18 22.09 16.01
CA ILE A 289 0.60 20.90 16.36
C ILE A 289 0.09 19.68 15.62
N ARG A 290 -1.22 19.56 15.40
CA ARG A 290 -1.78 18.49 14.57
C ARG A 290 -1.35 18.57 13.11
N PHE A 291 -1.21 19.76 12.55
CA PHE A 291 -0.67 19.95 11.19
C PHE A 291 0.79 19.52 11.15
N ALA A 292 1.58 19.95 12.13
CA ALA A 292 2.98 19.57 12.26
C ALA A 292 3.17 18.05 12.43
N ASN A 293 2.36 17.40 13.28
CA ASN A 293 2.35 15.93 13.44
C ASN A 293 2.00 15.23 12.12
N ALA A 294 1.00 15.72 11.38
CA ALA A 294 0.59 15.11 10.10
C ALA A 294 1.67 15.27 9.01
N ALA A 295 2.30 16.43 8.94
CA ALA A 295 3.42 16.69 8.02
C ALA A 295 4.60 15.76 8.32
N ALA A 296 5.01 15.65 9.59
CA ALA A 296 6.08 14.74 10.00
C ALA A 296 5.73 13.27 9.72
N ALA A 297 4.49 12.84 10.01
CA ALA A 297 4.03 11.49 9.73
C ALA A 297 4.07 11.14 8.23
N ARG A 298 3.56 12.02 7.36
CA ARG A 298 3.65 11.83 5.90
C ARG A 298 5.09 11.82 5.40
N TRP A 299 5.97 12.59 6.01
CA TRP A 299 7.39 12.61 5.67
C TRP A 299 8.09 11.28 6.00
N VAL A 300 7.86 10.73 7.20
CA VAL A 300 8.52 9.48 7.61
C VAL A 300 7.97 8.23 6.93
N ALA A 301 6.75 8.29 6.41
CA ALA A 301 6.11 7.23 5.64
C ALA A 301 6.62 7.13 4.19
N GLN A 302 7.51 8.03 3.75
CA GLN A 302 8.08 7.98 2.40
C GLN A 302 9.38 7.16 2.36
N PRO A 303 9.59 6.32 1.33
CA PRO A 303 10.90 5.74 1.07
C PRO A 303 11.90 6.85 0.85
N ALA A 304 13.09 6.70 1.40
CA ALA A 304 14.06 7.78 1.42
C ALA A 304 14.59 8.17 0.03
N ALA A 305 14.60 7.24 -0.94
CA ALA A 305 14.90 7.55 -2.35
C ALA A 305 13.85 8.45 -3.04
N LEU A 306 12.63 8.50 -2.51
CA LEU A 306 11.50 9.27 -3.04
C LEU A 306 11.11 10.43 -2.13
N LYS A 307 11.88 10.67 -1.06
CA LYS A 307 11.53 11.69 -0.07
C LYS A 307 11.45 13.07 -0.70
N ARG A 308 10.26 13.66 -0.61
CA ARG A 308 9.98 15.04 -0.95
C ARG A 308 9.12 15.67 0.13
N PRO A 309 9.14 17.00 0.28
CA PRO A 309 8.23 17.66 1.19
C PRO A 309 6.78 17.26 0.87
N PRO A 310 5.98 16.83 1.86
CA PRO A 310 4.59 16.45 1.62
C PRO A 310 3.78 17.66 1.22
N THR A 311 2.88 17.51 0.26
CA THR A 311 1.99 18.58 -0.21
C THR A 311 0.91 18.90 0.84
N LEU A 312 0.34 20.10 0.78
CA LEU A 312 -0.80 20.46 1.64
C LEU A 312 -1.98 19.50 1.48
N ALA A 313 -2.21 19.00 0.27
CA ALA A 313 -3.27 18.02 0.02
C ALA A 313 -3.00 16.70 0.75
N GLU A 314 -1.78 16.16 0.72
CA GLU A 314 -1.42 14.90 1.40
C GLU A 314 -1.47 15.03 2.93
N ILE A 315 -1.12 16.21 3.47
CA ILE A 315 -1.21 16.50 4.91
C ILE A 315 -2.67 16.62 5.32
N ASN A 316 -3.45 17.44 4.61
CA ASN A 316 -4.87 17.64 4.90
C ASN A 316 -5.64 16.33 4.75
N SER A 317 -5.35 15.51 3.73
CA SER A 317 -5.99 14.20 3.59
C SER A 317 -5.68 13.30 4.78
N LEU A 318 -4.46 13.30 5.34
CA LEU A 318 -4.16 12.53 6.55
C LEU A 318 -4.95 13.04 7.77
N GLN A 319 -5.06 14.36 7.93
CA GLN A 319 -5.83 14.97 9.01
C GLN A 319 -7.34 14.73 8.86
N GLU A 320 -7.83 14.62 7.63
CA GLU A 320 -9.22 14.32 7.27
C GLU A 320 -9.54 12.83 7.41
N GLU A 321 -8.66 11.94 6.93
CA GLU A 321 -8.74 10.47 6.99
C GLU A 321 -8.73 9.96 8.42
N ARG A 322 -7.92 10.57 9.29
CA ARG A 322 -7.76 10.18 10.70
C ARG A 322 -8.44 11.12 11.69
N GLY A 323 -9.20 12.10 11.19
CA GLY A 323 -10.06 13.03 11.92
C GLY A 323 -9.32 14.00 12.86
N ARG A 324 -9.54 15.32 12.73
CA ARG A 324 -10.46 15.98 13.67
C ARG A 324 -10.50 15.70 15.19
N LEU A 325 -9.56 15.04 15.88
CA LEU A 325 -9.76 14.63 17.29
C LEU A 325 -10.18 15.83 18.16
N GLN A 326 -11.48 15.97 18.40
CA GLN A 326 -12.00 16.60 19.60
C GLN A 326 -12.24 15.48 20.60
N PRO A 327 -11.99 15.72 21.91
CA PRO A 327 -12.46 14.81 22.92
C PRO A 327 -13.99 14.80 22.85
N VAL A 328 -14.55 13.69 22.35
CA VAL A 328 -16.00 13.44 22.46
C VAL A 328 -16.30 13.39 23.96
N PRO A 329 -17.22 14.20 24.49
CA PRO A 329 -17.61 14.10 25.89
C PRO A 329 -18.06 12.66 26.16
N GLN A 330 -17.68 12.09 27.30
CA GLN A 330 -18.12 10.76 27.72
C GLN A 330 -19.65 10.69 27.74
N LEU A 331 -20.23 10.20 26.64
CA LEU A 331 -21.63 9.84 26.46
C LEU A 331 -21.61 8.42 25.88
N GLY A 332 -22.43 7.52 26.44
CA GLY A 332 -22.35 6.06 26.23
C GLY A 332 -22.52 5.57 24.78
N ASP A 333 -22.62 4.25 24.60
CA ASP A 333 -22.45 3.52 23.32
C ASP A 333 -23.43 3.83 22.16
N GLN A 334 -24.35 4.80 22.31
CA GLN A 334 -25.32 5.20 21.29
C GLN A 334 -25.26 6.70 20.97
N ILE A 335 -25.19 7.03 19.69
CA ILE A 335 -25.13 8.41 19.16
C ILE A 335 -26.40 8.71 18.34
N LEU A 336 -26.97 9.91 18.51
CA LEU A 336 -28.11 10.38 17.72
C LEU A 336 -27.65 10.92 16.37
N CYS A 337 -28.23 10.43 15.27
CA CYS A 337 -27.93 10.95 13.94
C CYS A 337 -28.44 12.40 13.78
N PRO A 338 -27.62 13.35 13.31
CA PRO A 338 -28.05 14.75 13.19
C PRO A 338 -29.17 14.95 12.16
N ILE A 339 -29.27 14.07 11.16
CA ILE A 339 -30.23 14.17 10.06
C ILE A 339 -31.58 13.54 10.40
N CYS A 340 -31.60 12.30 10.89
CA CYS A 340 -32.85 11.57 11.16
C CYS A 340 -33.17 11.36 12.64
N GLN A 341 -32.30 11.81 13.54
CA GLN A 341 -32.46 11.69 15.00
C GLN A 341 -32.67 10.24 15.50
N HIS A 342 -32.27 9.23 14.72
CA HIS A 342 -32.26 7.84 15.15
C HIS A 342 -30.96 7.50 15.87
N HIS A 343 -31.05 6.61 16.86
CA HIS A 343 -29.88 6.08 17.58
C HIS A 343 -29.09 5.14 16.67
N ALA A 344 -27.80 5.42 16.52
CA ALA A 344 -26.82 4.57 15.84
C ALA A 344 -25.76 4.12 16.85
N ALA A 345 -25.32 2.86 16.74
CA ALA A 345 -24.20 2.37 17.54
C ALA A 345 -22.94 3.17 17.20
N ARG A 346 -22.19 3.59 18.23
CA ARG A 346 -21.00 4.43 18.07
C ARG A 346 -19.99 3.85 17.08
N ALA A 347 -19.74 2.55 17.10
CA ALA A 347 -18.82 1.88 16.17
C ALA A 347 -19.27 1.93 14.69
N LEU A 348 -20.59 1.92 14.43
CA LEU A 348 -21.15 2.05 13.07
C LEU A 348 -21.18 3.52 12.62
N PHE A 349 -21.44 4.42 13.57
CA PHE A 349 -21.35 5.85 13.36
C PHE A 349 -19.90 6.23 13.03
N GLU A 350 -18.93 5.82 13.84
CA GLU A 350 -17.50 6.08 13.64
C GLU A 350 -16.91 5.45 12.36
N LYS A 351 -17.66 4.65 11.58
CA LYS A 351 -17.24 4.18 10.24
C LYS A 351 -17.82 5.00 9.08
N HIS A 352 -18.66 6.00 9.33
CA HIS A 352 -19.25 6.87 8.29
C HIS A 352 -18.21 7.71 7.52
N TRP A 353 -16.94 7.74 7.90
CA TRP A 353 -15.93 8.56 7.21
C TRP A 353 -15.55 7.99 5.83
N GLN A 354 -15.97 6.76 5.53
CA GLN A 354 -15.70 6.07 4.27
C GLN A 354 -16.71 6.36 3.14
N VAL A 355 -17.77 7.17 3.38
CA VAL A 355 -18.76 7.44 2.32
C VAL A 355 -18.24 8.35 1.21
N ASP A 356 -18.67 8.05 -0.02
CA ASP A 356 -18.35 8.77 -1.26
C ASP A 356 -18.58 10.30 -1.16
N ARG A 357 -17.68 11.08 -1.75
CA ARG A 357 -17.72 12.56 -1.73
C ARG A 357 -19.02 13.14 -2.33
N ARG A 358 -19.69 12.44 -3.25
CA ARG A 358 -20.97 12.85 -3.84
C ARG A 358 -22.12 12.72 -2.85
N ILE A 359 -22.09 11.71 -1.98
CA ILE A 359 -23.05 11.56 -0.86
C ILE A 359 -22.82 12.65 0.18
N VAL A 360 -21.56 12.98 0.46
CA VAL A 360 -21.20 14.11 1.34
C VAL A 360 -21.67 15.44 0.76
N ARG A 361 -21.57 15.62 -0.56
CA ARG A 361 -22.07 16.81 -1.27
C ARG A 361 -23.60 16.87 -1.23
N ALA A 362 -24.30 15.77 -1.55
CA ALA A 362 -25.75 15.68 -1.46
C ALA A 362 -26.27 15.95 -0.03
N ALA A 363 -25.57 15.43 0.99
CA ALA A 363 -25.88 15.72 2.39
C ALA A 363 -25.74 17.21 2.73
N ARG A 364 -24.69 17.88 2.25
CA ARG A 364 -24.48 19.32 2.47
C ARG A 364 -25.48 20.20 1.72
N ASP A 365 -25.78 19.83 0.48
CA ASP A 365 -26.75 20.57 -0.35
C ASP A 365 -28.16 20.47 0.23
N ARG A 366 -28.51 19.33 0.84
CA ARG A 366 -29.82 19.06 1.44
C ARG A 366 -29.94 19.53 2.90
N TYR A 367 -28.86 19.43 3.67
CA TYR A 367 -28.81 19.76 5.09
C TYR A 367 -27.64 20.72 5.36
N PRO A 368 -27.81 22.04 5.13
CA PRO A 368 -26.71 23.01 5.17
C PRO A 368 -26.01 23.15 6.54
N ALA A 369 -26.70 22.77 7.63
CA ALA A 369 -26.17 22.78 8.98
C ALA A 369 -25.37 21.50 9.33
N TRP A 370 -25.42 20.47 8.49
CA TRP A 370 -24.72 19.21 8.69
C TRP A 370 -23.24 19.33 8.27
N ARG A 371 -22.33 18.92 9.16
CA ARG A 371 -20.89 18.81 8.90
C ARG A 371 -20.52 17.34 8.82
N ARG A 372 -19.51 16.97 8.02
CA ARG A 372 -19.07 15.58 7.87
C ARG A 372 -18.65 14.94 9.20
N VAL A 373 -18.15 15.75 10.14
CA VAL A 373 -17.78 15.35 11.51
C VAL A 373 -18.99 15.06 12.41
N ASP A 374 -20.18 15.52 12.03
CA ASP A 374 -21.42 15.24 12.75
C ASP A 374 -21.97 13.84 12.41
N GLY A 375 -21.41 13.16 11.41
CA GLY A 375 -21.74 11.78 11.03
C GLY A 375 -23.13 11.55 10.44
N LEU A 376 -23.31 10.36 9.85
CA LEU A 376 -24.59 9.91 9.27
C LEU A 376 -24.86 8.48 9.73
N CYS A 377 -26.09 8.20 10.13
CA CYS A 377 -26.49 6.80 10.32
C CYS A 377 -26.57 6.08 8.95
N PRO A 378 -26.41 4.75 8.93
CA PRO A 378 -26.47 3.95 7.71
C PRO A 378 -27.74 4.18 6.87
N ALA A 379 -28.89 4.39 7.52
CA ALA A 379 -30.16 4.66 6.83
C ALA A 379 -30.18 6.00 6.07
N CYS A 380 -29.56 7.05 6.62
CA CYS A 380 -29.42 8.34 5.93
C CYS A 380 -28.40 8.28 4.80
N VAL A 381 -27.33 7.51 4.98
CA VAL A 381 -26.35 7.25 3.92
C VAL A 381 -27.03 6.59 2.72
N ARG A 382 -27.75 5.49 2.94
CA ARG A 382 -28.43 4.75 1.87
C ARG A 382 -29.41 5.63 1.08
N ARG A 383 -30.21 6.45 1.77
CA ARG A 383 -31.14 7.39 1.12
C ARG A 383 -30.44 8.38 0.20
N LEU A 384 -29.30 8.92 0.62
CA LEU A 384 -28.51 9.86 -0.18
C LEU A 384 -27.78 9.17 -1.35
N VAL A 385 -27.42 7.89 -1.23
CA VAL A 385 -26.87 7.07 -2.33
C VAL A 385 -27.88 6.97 -3.48
N ASP A 386 -29.13 6.64 -3.15
CA ASP A 386 -30.22 6.45 -4.11
C ASP A 386 -30.57 7.77 -4.83
N GLU A 387 -30.52 8.90 -4.11
CA GLU A 387 -30.80 10.24 -4.65
C GLU A 387 -29.72 10.76 -5.61
N VAL A 388 -28.46 10.39 -5.42
CA VAL A 388 -27.32 10.84 -6.27
C VAL A 388 -27.28 10.12 -7.62
N GLY A 389 -28.17 9.14 -7.85
CA GLY A 389 -28.31 8.46 -9.15
C GLY A 389 -27.09 7.64 -9.54
N LEU A 390 -26.38 7.07 -8.56
CA LEU A 390 -25.17 6.25 -8.77
C LEU A 390 -25.42 4.94 -9.52
N THR A 391 -26.67 4.66 -9.92
CA THR A 391 -27.06 3.42 -10.60
C THR A 391 -27.36 3.55 -12.09
N GLN A 392 -27.41 4.72 -12.75
CA GLN A 392 -27.56 4.79 -14.22
C GLN A 392 -27.48 6.23 -14.78
N ALA A 393 -26.50 6.56 -15.64
CA ALA A 393 -26.56 7.67 -16.62
C ALA A 393 -25.32 7.69 -17.56
N THR A 394 -25.39 7.14 -18.78
CA THR A 394 -25.59 7.83 -20.07
C THR A 394 -24.41 8.68 -20.62
N VAL A 395 -23.45 8.01 -21.26
CA VAL A 395 -22.77 8.47 -22.50
C VAL A 395 -22.54 7.22 -23.36
N SER A 396 -23.02 7.21 -24.61
CA SER A 396 -22.79 6.10 -25.53
C SER A 396 -21.31 6.07 -25.95
N LEU A 397 -20.51 5.26 -25.26
CA LEU A 397 -19.20 4.80 -25.71
C LEU A 397 -19.37 3.66 -26.73
N PRO A 398 -18.45 3.49 -27.69
CA PRO A 398 -18.46 2.35 -28.60
C PRO A 398 -18.43 1.02 -27.81
N ALA A 399 -19.08 -0.03 -28.32
CA ALA A 399 -19.33 -1.27 -27.58
C ALA A 399 -18.07 -1.99 -27.02
N SER A 400 -16.88 -1.67 -27.53
CA SER A 400 -15.60 -2.15 -27.01
C SER A 400 -15.16 -1.48 -25.69
N PHE A 401 -15.71 -0.30 -25.36
CA PHE A 401 -15.37 0.51 -24.18
C PHE A 401 -16.42 0.43 -23.06
N ALA A 402 -17.58 -0.20 -23.31
CA ALA A 402 -18.65 -0.37 -22.33
C ALA A 402 -18.34 -1.41 -21.22
N ARG A 403 -17.26 -2.19 -21.37
CA ARG A 403 -16.88 -3.28 -20.47
C ARG A 403 -15.87 -2.89 -19.39
N HIS A 404 -15.43 -1.63 -19.38
CA HIS A 404 -14.60 -1.09 -18.30
C HIS A 404 -15.50 -0.33 -17.31
N PRO A 405 -15.61 -0.74 -16.04
CA PRO A 405 -16.32 0.08 -15.05
C PRO A 405 -15.53 1.37 -14.78
N ILE A 406 -16.09 2.48 -15.26
CA ILE A 406 -15.68 3.84 -14.90
C ILE A 406 -16.34 4.18 -13.56
N TYR A 407 -15.61 4.03 -12.45
CA TYR A 407 -15.97 4.72 -11.22
C TYR A 407 -14.94 5.82 -10.96
N GLY A 408 -15.39 7.06 -11.14
CA GLY A 408 -14.56 8.24 -10.93
C GLY A 408 -14.06 8.33 -9.48
N GLN A 409 -12.85 8.84 -9.20
CA GLN A 409 -12.18 9.92 -9.94
C GLN A 409 -11.12 9.38 -10.91
N GLU A 410 -11.64 8.97 -12.06
CA GLU A 410 -11.01 8.77 -13.37
C GLU A 410 -9.90 7.72 -13.49
N GLU A 411 -10.17 6.42 -13.26
CA GLU A 411 -9.63 5.30 -14.08
C GLU A 411 -10.00 3.87 -13.59
N PRO A 412 -9.93 2.84 -14.46
CA PRO A 412 -10.40 1.48 -14.17
C PRO A 412 -9.60 0.85 -13.02
N GLN A 413 -10.29 0.45 -11.94
CA GLN A 413 -9.67 -0.34 -10.88
C GLN A 413 -10.00 -1.81 -11.06
N VAL A 414 -8.95 -2.62 -11.13
CA VAL A 414 -9.05 -4.07 -10.96
C VAL A 414 -9.43 -4.35 -9.51
N LEU A 415 -10.48 -5.15 -9.31
CA LEU A 415 -10.87 -5.61 -7.99
C LEU A 415 -9.87 -6.67 -7.51
N PRO A 416 -9.49 -6.66 -6.22
CA PRO A 416 -8.62 -7.70 -5.67
C PRO A 416 -9.21 -9.10 -5.85
N THR A 417 -8.37 -10.08 -6.16
CA THR A 417 -8.79 -11.48 -6.40
C THR A 417 -9.56 -12.07 -5.22
N GLY A 418 -9.12 -11.81 -3.98
CA GLY A 418 -9.83 -12.26 -2.77
C GLY A 418 -11.25 -11.71 -2.66
N VAL A 419 -11.47 -10.46 -3.09
CA VAL A 419 -12.80 -9.85 -3.10
C VAL A 419 -13.67 -10.48 -4.20
N ARG A 420 -13.14 -10.62 -5.42
CA ARG A 420 -13.84 -11.22 -6.56
C ARG A 420 -14.29 -12.66 -6.28
N LEU A 421 -13.43 -13.44 -5.62
CA LEU A 421 -13.71 -14.82 -5.24
C LEU A 421 -14.36 -14.98 -3.87
N ARG A 422 -14.68 -13.87 -3.18
CA ARG A 422 -15.30 -13.88 -1.84
C ARG A 422 -14.52 -14.76 -0.85
N ALA A 423 -13.20 -14.73 -0.94
CA ALA A 423 -12.30 -15.53 -0.12
C ALA A 423 -12.35 -15.11 1.34
N ASN A 424 -12.18 -16.07 2.25
CA ASN A 424 -12.08 -15.79 3.68
C ASN A 424 -10.73 -15.12 3.98
N PRO A 425 -10.70 -13.89 4.52
CA PRO A 425 -9.46 -13.17 4.79
C PRO A 425 -8.64 -13.73 5.95
N HIS A 426 -9.20 -14.64 6.76
CA HIS A 426 -8.50 -15.25 7.91
C HIS A 426 -7.44 -16.28 7.48
N TYR A 427 -7.74 -17.03 6.42
CA TYR A 427 -6.85 -18.06 5.89
C TYR A 427 -5.98 -17.42 4.82
N THR A 428 -4.68 -17.43 5.06
CA THR A 428 -3.67 -16.73 4.25
C THR A 428 -2.57 -17.68 3.80
N GLY A 429 -2.78 -19.00 3.92
CA GLY A 429 -1.78 -20.03 3.63
C GLY A 429 -0.69 -20.09 4.69
N ARG A 430 -0.99 -19.66 5.93
CA ARG A 430 -0.02 -19.58 7.01
C ARG A 430 0.52 -20.96 7.36
N GLY A 431 1.84 -21.07 7.45
CA GLY A 431 2.51 -22.34 7.74
C GLY A 431 2.49 -23.34 6.60
N VAL A 432 1.98 -22.97 5.43
CA VAL A 432 2.00 -23.78 4.21
C VAL A 432 3.18 -23.37 3.34
N ARG A 433 3.86 -24.36 2.77
CA ARG A 433 5.00 -24.14 1.87
C ARG A 433 4.66 -24.58 0.45
N MET A 434 4.90 -23.70 -0.51
CA MET A 434 4.61 -23.93 -1.92
C MET A 434 5.87 -23.86 -2.77
N ALA A 435 5.99 -24.74 -3.77
CA ALA A 435 6.98 -24.62 -4.82
C ALA A 435 6.35 -24.01 -6.07
N PHE A 436 7.07 -23.11 -6.72
CA PHE A 436 6.69 -22.59 -8.03
C PHE A 436 7.76 -23.02 -9.04
N LEU A 437 7.34 -23.78 -10.05
CA LEU A 437 8.19 -24.20 -11.16
C LEU A 437 7.77 -23.42 -12.40
N ASP A 438 8.62 -22.48 -12.82
CA ASP A 438 8.25 -21.46 -13.81
C ASP A 438 9.49 -20.96 -14.59
N SER A 439 9.30 -20.06 -15.56
CA SER A 439 10.33 -19.57 -16.46
C SER A 439 11.45 -18.82 -15.75
N GLY A 440 11.17 -18.23 -14.58
CA GLY A 440 12.14 -17.48 -13.80
C GLY A 440 11.44 -16.59 -12.77
N PHE A 441 12.22 -16.10 -11.82
CA PHE A 441 11.72 -15.32 -10.70
C PHE A 441 12.61 -14.12 -10.40
N TYR A 442 12.06 -13.21 -9.60
CA TYR A 442 12.74 -12.06 -9.05
C TYR A 442 12.34 -11.96 -7.57
N PRO A 443 13.28 -11.63 -6.66
CA PRO A 443 13.03 -11.39 -5.24
C PRO A 443 12.15 -10.14 -5.02
N HIS A 444 10.85 -10.28 -5.29
CA HIS A 444 9.91 -9.17 -5.30
C HIS A 444 9.54 -8.71 -3.86
N PRO A 445 9.40 -7.39 -3.59
CA PRO A 445 9.03 -6.88 -2.27
C PRO A 445 7.78 -7.52 -1.66
N ASP A 446 6.74 -7.82 -2.46
CA ASP A 446 5.52 -8.46 -1.96
C ASP A 446 5.74 -9.87 -1.38
N LEU A 447 6.88 -10.52 -1.68
CA LEU A 447 7.27 -11.81 -1.10
C LEU A 447 8.31 -11.66 0.02
N MET A 448 8.97 -10.51 0.09
CA MET A 448 10.14 -10.30 0.95
C MET A 448 9.93 -9.32 2.10
N GLN A 449 8.94 -8.44 2.00
CA GLN A 449 8.74 -7.32 2.92
C GLN A 449 7.37 -7.42 3.56
N PRO A 450 7.22 -7.15 4.87
CA PRO A 450 8.30 -6.84 5.82
C PRO A 450 9.14 -8.06 6.22
N THR A 451 8.69 -9.27 5.89
CA THR A 451 9.33 -10.53 6.25
C THR A 451 9.62 -11.34 4.99
N ASN A 452 10.83 -11.91 4.90
CA ASN A 452 11.19 -12.78 3.78
C ASN A 452 10.47 -14.11 3.88
N ARG A 453 9.69 -14.45 2.85
CA ARG A 453 8.94 -15.71 2.74
C ARG A 453 9.47 -16.61 1.63
N ILE A 454 10.58 -16.25 0.99
CA ILE A 454 11.26 -17.10 0.02
C ILE A 454 12.24 -18.00 0.76
N LEU A 455 12.02 -19.31 0.68
CA LEU A 455 12.84 -20.36 1.28
C LEU A 455 14.19 -20.47 0.57
N ASP A 456 14.15 -20.60 -0.75
CA ASP A 456 15.34 -20.68 -1.60
C ASP A 456 15.00 -20.40 -3.08
N PHE A 457 16.03 -20.12 -3.86
CA PHE A 457 16.01 -20.01 -5.31
C PHE A 457 16.80 -21.16 -5.92
N VAL A 458 16.14 -21.92 -6.79
CA VAL A 458 16.74 -23.07 -7.49
C VAL A 458 16.74 -22.78 -8.97
N ASP A 459 17.92 -22.83 -9.57
CA ASP A 459 18.09 -22.67 -11.00
C ASP A 459 18.30 -24.03 -11.66
N ALA A 460 17.26 -24.53 -12.31
CA ALA A 460 17.25 -25.76 -13.11
C ALA A 460 17.14 -25.44 -14.62
N SER A 461 17.58 -24.25 -15.04
CA SER A 461 17.64 -23.85 -16.45
C SER A 461 18.73 -24.57 -17.26
N ASN A 462 19.68 -25.23 -16.59
CA ASN A 462 20.77 -25.98 -17.20
C ASN A 462 20.95 -27.34 -16.51
N ASP A 463 21.79 -28.20 -17.09
CA ASP A 463 22.04 -29.55 -16.55
C ASP A 463 22.70 -29.50 -15.16
N GLU A 464 23.50 -28.47 -14.90
CA GLU A 464 23.97 -28.16 -13.55
C GLU A 464 22.89 -27.34 -12.82
N ILE A 465 22.28 -27.95 -11.81
CA ILE A 465 21.26 -27.31 -10.97
C ILE A 465 21.94 -26.54 -9.83
N ILE A 466 21.63 -25.25 -9.73
CA ILE A 466 22.20 -24.36 -8.73
C ILE A 466 21.16 -24.07 -7.65
N VAL A 467 21.47 -24.42 -6.40
CA VAL A 467 20.66 -24.09 -5.20
C VAL A 467 21.24 -22.83 -4.55
N GLY A 468 20.40 -21.93 -4.04
CA GLY A 468 20.86 -20.62 -3.55
C GLY A 468 21.23 -19.65 -4.68
N ALA A 469 20.59 -19.79 -5.85
CA ALA A 469 20.89 -18.97 -7.01
C ALA A 469 20.49 -17.50 -6.76
N ASP A 470 21.32 -16.56 -7.21
CA ASP A 470 21.02 -15.13 -7.09
C ASP A 470 20.13 -14.65 -8.25
N PHE A 471 18.85 -14.41 -7.95
CA PHE A 471 17.87 -13.86 -8.89
C PHE A 471 17.63 -12.35 -8.71
N SER A 472 18.50 -11.64 -7.97
CA SER A 472 18.33 -10.21 -7.68
C SER A 472 18.47 -9.30 -8.90
N VAL A 473 19.05 -9.79 -9.99
CA VAL A 473 19.09 -9.08 -11.27
C VAL A 473 17.84 -9.43 -12.08
N PRO A 474 16.93 -8.46 -12.34
CA PRO A 474 15.73 -8.72 -13.11
C PRO A 474 16.09 -9.08 -14.56
N GLN A 475 15.59 -10.21 -15.03
CA GLN A 475 15.70 -10.65 -16.42
C GLN A 475 14.31 -10.73 -17.06
N LEU A 476 14.21 -10.59 -18.38
CA LEU A 476 12.91 -10.73 -19.07
C LEU A 476 12.26 -12.10 -18.78
N SER A 477 13.10 -13.13 -18.62
CA SER A 477 12.73 -14.49 -18.21
C SER A 477 12.09 -14.58 -16.82
N SER A 478 12.41 -13.64 -15.93
CA SER A 478 11.93 -13.59 -14.55
C SER A 478 10.48 -13.12 -14.42
N TRP A 479 9.92 -12.52 -15.48
CA TRP A 479 8.61 -11.87 -15.42
C TRP A 479 7.47 -12.85 -15.06
N HIS A 480 7.35 -13.98 -15.76
CA HIS A 480 6.17 -14.86 -15.65
C HIS A 480 6.08 -15.51 -14.28
N GLY A 481 7.14 -16.19 -13.83
CA GLY A 481 7.18 -16.82 -12.50
C GLY A 481 7.04 -15.83 -11.34
N THR A 482 7.58 -14.62 -11.48
CA THR A 482 7.37 -13.57 -10.46
C THR A 482 5.89 -13.17 -10.39
N MET A 483 5.23 -13.02 -11.53
CA MET A 483 3.81 -12.65 -11.55
C MET A 483 2.91 -13.77 -11.02
N THR A 484 3.16 -15.02 -11.38
CA THR A 484 2.36 -16.18 -10.91
C THR A 484 2.52 -16.39 -9.40
N SER A 485 3.76 -16.34 -8.89
CA SER A 485 4.04 -16.49 -7.46
C SER A 485 3.47 -15.35 -6.61
N VAL A 486 3.54 -14.10 -7.08
CA VAL A 486 2.95 -12.95 -6.37
C VAL A 486 1.43 -12.95 -6.46
N ALA A 487 0.83 -13.35 -7.58
CA ALA A 487 -0.63 -13.48 -7.68
C ALA A 487 -1.21 -14.51 -6.68
N ALA A 488 -0.45 -15.58 -6.39
CA ALA A 488 -0.81 -16.55 -5.37
C ALA A 488 -0.53 -16.06 -3.93
N ALA A 489 0.69 -15.61 -3.68
CA ALA A 489 1.25 -15.49 -2.33
C ALA A 489 1.87 -14.13 -2.01
N GLY A 490 1.80 -13.15 -2.91
CA GLY A 490 2.18 -11.78 -2.61
C GLY A 490 1.34 -11.21 -1.48
N ASN A 491 1.95 -10.50 -0.53
CA ASN A 491 1.20 -9.84 0.54
C ASN A 491 0.73 -8.43 0.14
N GLY A 492 0.97 -8.01 -1.11
CA GLY A 492 0.61 -6.70 -1.60
C GLY A 492 1.38 -5.56 -0.93
N PHE A 493 2.62 -5.76 -0.45
CA PHE A 493 3.42 -4.73 0.21
C PHE A 493 3.46 -3.40 -0.55
N LEU A 494 3.66 -3.43 -1.88
CA LEU A 494 3.68 -2.22 -2.72
C LEU A 494 2.29 -1.59 -2.93
N SER A 495 1.21 -2.32 -2.64
CA SER A 495 -0.18 -1.86 -2.66
C SER A 495 -0.79 -1.70 -1.27
N GLN A 496 0.02 -1.72 -0.20
CA GLN A 496 -0.45 -1.66 1.19
C GLN A 496 -1.47 -2.78 1.55
N GLY A 497 -1.27 -3.96 0.97
CA GLY A 497 -2.12 -5.14 1.17
C GLY A 497 -3.32 -5.24 0.24
N TYR A 498 -3.60 -4.22 -0.58
CA TYR A 498 -4.81 -4.20 -1.41
C TYR A 498 -4.83 -5.31 -2.47
N TYR A 499 -3.69 -5.59 -3.12
CA TYR A 499 -3.55 -6.67 -4.10
C TYR A 499 -2.84 -7.90 -3.52
N ALA A 500 -3.14 -8.26 -2.28
CA ALA A 500 -2.65 -9.50 -1.69
C ALA A 500 -3.23 -10.72 -2.42
N GLY A 501 -2.37 -11.72 -2.67
CA GLY A 501 -2.77 -13.06 -3.08
C GLY A 501 -3.46 -13.81 -1.94
N LEU A 502 -4.19 -14.88 -2.27
CA LEU A 502 -4.97 -15.63 -1.27
C LEU A 502 -4.10 -16.37 -0.24
N ALA A 503 -2.85 -16.67 -0.60
CA ALA A 503 -1.87 -17.33 0.26
C ALA A 503 -0.76 -16.35 0.68
N SER A 504 -1.15 -15.14 1.09
CA SER A 504 -0.26 -14.01 1.41
C SER A 504 0.74 -14.23 2.56
N GLU A 505 0.67 -15.35 3.27
CA GLU A 505 1.60 -15.73 4.35
C GLU A 505 2.24 -17.11 4.13
N ALA A 506 2.03 -17.73 2.97
CA ALA A 506 2.76 -18.93 2.58
C ALA A 506 4.24 -18.64 2.30
N GLU A 507 5.08 -19.65 2.54
CA GLU A 507 6.51 -19.63 2.21
C GLU A 507 6.75 -20.31 0.85
N LEU A 508 7.71 -19.82 0.06
CA LEU A 508 7.90 -20.21 -1.33
C LEU A 508 9.28 -20.77 -1.63
N LEU A 509 9.33 -21.88 -2.36
CA LEU A 509 10.51 -22.37 -3.07
C LEU A 509 10.37 -22.04 -4.56
N LEU A 510 11.31 -21.29 -5.13
CA LEU A 510 11.18 -20.76 -6.48
C LEU A 510 12.18 -21.45 -7.44
N ILE A 511 11.66 -22.23 -8.39
CA ILE A 511 12.44 -23.13 -9.26
C ILE A 511 12.37 -22.65 -10.72
N ARG A 512 13.44 -21.99 -11.18
CA ARG A 512 13.58 -21.53 -12.56
C ARG A 512 13.90 -22.70 -13.48
N VAL A 513 13.16 -22.85 -14.58
CA VAL A 513 13.43 -23.89 -15.60
C VAL A 513 13.76 -23.36 -16.99
N MET A 514 13.50 -22.08 -17.30
CA MET A 514 13.73 -21.58 -18.65
C MET A 514 15.21 -21.39 -18.97
N THR A 515 15.61 -21.91 -20.12
CA THR A 515 16.93 -21.72 -20.73
C THR A 515 17.04 -20.34 -21.42
N ASP A 516 18.21 -20.01 -21.96
CA ASP A 516 18.43 -18.78 -22.76
C ASP A 516 17.59 -18.71 -24.06
N LYS A 517 16.88 -19.79 -24.43
CA LYS A 517 16.03 -19.86 -25.64
C LYS A 517 14.71 -19.09 -25.51
N LEU A 518 14.40 -18.51 -24.34
CA LEU A 518 13.15 -17.79 -24.05
C LEU A 518 11.87 -18.63 -24.30
N ARG A 519 12.02 -19.97 -24.27
CA ARG A 519 10.96 -20.97 -24.34
C ARG A 519 11.27 -22.05 -23.32
N VAL A 520 10.24 -22.59 -22.69
CA VAL A 520 10.37 -23.75 -21.80
C VAL A 520 9.91 -24.98 -22.57
N ASP A 521 10.80 -25.95 -22.71
CA ASP A 521 10.53 -27.23 -23.35
C ASP A 521 10.12 -28.28 -22.29
N GLU A 522 9.48 -29.39 -22.67
CA GLU A 522 9.05 -30.44 -21.72
C GLU A 522 10.23 -31.00 -20.90
N VAL A 523 11.41 -31.09 -21.53
CA VAL A 523 12.64 -31.54 -20.88
C VAL A 523 13.10 -30.61 -19.74
N ASP A 524 12.85 -29.31 -19.88
CA ASP A 524 13.19 -28.31 -18.86
C ASP A 524 12.27 -28.46 -17.64
N ILE A 525 10.97 -28.67 -17.88
CA ILE A 525 9.98 -28.95 -16.83
C ILE A 525 10.35 -30.24 -16.09
N LEU A 526 10.66 -31.31 -16.83
CA LEU A 526 11.10 -32.60 -16.27
C LEU A 526 12.35 -32.45 -15.40
N ARG A 527 13.34 -31.68 -15.84
CA ARG A 527 14.58 -31.46 -15.08
C ARG A 527 14.29 -30.79 -13.73
N GLY A 528 13.54 -29.69 -13.72
CA GLY A 528 13.18 -29.02 -12.47
C GLY A 528 12.29 -29.87 -11.56
N LEU A 529 11.33 -30.61 -12.14
CA LEU A 529 10.39 -31.42 -11.37
C LEU A 529 11.07 -32.67 -10.77
N ARG A 530 12.03 -33.29 -11.46
CA ARG A 530 12.85 -34.39 -10.90
C ARG A 530 13.65 -33.91 -9.70
N TRP A 531 14.31 -32.75 -9.81
CA TRP A 531 15.01 -32.18 -8.68
C TRP A 531 14.06 -31.90 -7.50
N LEU A 532 12.87 -31.36 -7.76
CA LEU A 532 11.87 -31.18 -6.71
C LEU A 532 11.44 -32.51 -6.10
N ALA A 533 11.25 -33.57 -6.89
CA ALA A 533 10.85 -34.90 -6.41
C ALA A 533 11.84 -35.47 -5.37
N ASP A 534 13.13 -35.16 -5.50
CA ASP A 534 14.18 -35.58 -4.57
C ASP A 534 14.28 -34.71 -3.31
N HIS A 535 13.82 -33.45 -3.36
CA HIS A 535 14.09 -32.45 -2.31
C HIS A 535 12.86 -31.89 -1.59
N TRP A 536 11.65 -32.06 -2.13
CA TRP A 536 10.44 -31.38 -1.63
C TRP A 536 10.15 -31.66 -0.15
N ARG A 537 10.45 -32.87 0.33
CA ARG A 537 10.28 -33.24 1.75
C ARG A 537 11.25 -32.53 2.67
N ALA A 538 12.48 -32.28 2.21
CA ALA A 538 13.48 -31.55 3.01
C ALA A 538 13.10 -30.07 3.18
N TYR A 539 12.49 -29.47 2.14
CA TYR A 539 11.92 -28.13 2.21
C TYR A 539 10.55 -28.08 2.90
N GLY A 540 9.89 -29.22 3.09
CA GLY A 540 8.54 -29.30 3.65
C GLY A 540 7.47 -28.76 2.70
N ILE A 541 7.69 -28.84 1.39
CA ILE A 541 6.73 -28.37 0.37
C ILE A 541 5.48 -29.22 0.41
N GLN A 542 4.31 -28.60 0.31
CA GLN A 542 3.01 -29.29 0.29
C GLN A 542 2.27 -29.12 -1.04
N ILE A 543 2.57 -28.05 -1.77
CA ILE A 543 1.95 -27.72 -3.05
C ILE A 543 3.04 -27.35 -4.05
N VAL A 544 2.94 -27.82 -5.30
CA VAL A 544 3.70 -27.30 -6.43
C VAL A 544 2.76 -26.74 -7.49
N ASN A 545 3.00 -25.48 -7.88
CA ASN A 545 2.34 -24.83 -8.99
C ASN A 545 3.21 -24.92 -10.25
N ILE A 546 2.63 -25.41 -11.34
CA ILE A 546 3.27 -25.50 -12.66
C ILE A 546 2.42 -24.73 -13.68
N SER A 547 2.74 -23.45 -13.87
CA SER A 547 2.08 -22.58 -14.86
C SER A 547 2.76 -22.65 -16.24
N LEU A 548 3.16 -23.86 -16.65
CA LEU A 548 3.89 -24.14 -17.89
C LEU A 548 3.28 -25.37 -18.57
N GLY A 549 3.47 -25.49 -19.89
CA GLY A 549 3.02 -26.64 -20.69
C GLY A 549 4.17 -27.22 -21.52
N GLY A 550 4.15 -28.53 -21.72
CA GLY A 550 5.09 -29.27 -22.56
C GLY A 550 4.86 -29.09 -24.06
N ASP A 551 5.69 -29.75 -24.85
CA ASP A 551 5.78 -29.55 -26.31
C ASP A 551 4.80 -30.44 -27.12
N GLU A 552 4.33 -31.55 -26.55
CA GLU A 552 3.53 -32.54 -27.26
C GLU A 552 2.09 -32.59 -26.71
N GLY A 553 1.11 -32.78 -27.62
CA GLY A 553 -0.32 -32.91 -27.31
C GLY A 553 -0.64 -34.11 -26.40
N LEU A 554 -1.94 -34.40 -26.20
CA LEU A 554 -2.42 -35.39 -25.23
C LEU A 554 -1.65 -36.74 -25.20
N ARG A 555 -0.73 -36.89 -24.24
CA ARG A 555 0.03 -38.13 -23.98
C ARG A 555 -0.07 -38.51 -22.50
N PRO A 556 -1.10 -39.27 -22.09
CA PRO A 556 -1.27 -39.69 -20.70
C PRO A 556 -0.07 -40.47 -20.15
N GLU A 557 0.65 -41.18 -21.02
CA GLU A 557 1.85 -41.97 -20.71
C GLU A 557 3.17 -41.17 -20.77
N SER A 558 3.12 -39.84 -20.91
CA SER A 558 4.35 -39.05 -20.92
C SER A 558 5.10 -39.20 -19.60
N GLU A 559 6.42 -39.14 -19.67
CA GLU A 559 7.27 -39.21 -18.48
C GLU A 559 6.91 -38.11 -17.48
N LEU A 560 6.57 -36.91 -17.98
CA LEU A 560 6.13 -35.79 -17.14
C LEU A 560 4.83 -36.10 -16.40
N ASN A 561 3.84 -36.70 -17.07
CA ASN A 561 2.59 -37.09 -16.42
C ASN A 561 2.79 -38.19 -15.38
N GLN A 562 3.62 -39.20 -15.67
CA GLN A 562 3.95 -40.26 -14.71
C GLN A 562 4.64 -39.70 -13.46
N LEU A 563 5.60 -38.78 -13.64
CA LEU A 563 6.27 -38.11 -12.52
C LEU A 563 5.30 -37.27 -11.69
N VAL A 564 4.41 -36.52 -12.34
CA VAL A 564 3.36 -35.73 -11.66
C VAL A 564 2.43 -36.63 -10.87
N ASN A 565 1.90 -37.70 -11.46
CA ASN A 565 1.01 -38.62 -10.75
C ASN A 565 1.72 -39.28 -9.56
N GLY A 566 2.98 -39.69 -9.73
CA GLY A 566 3.79 -40.25 -8.65
C GLY A 566 4.03 -39.26 -7.50
N LEU A 567 4.21 -37.96 -7.79
CA LEU A 567 4.32 -36.93 -6.75
C LEU A 567 3.00 -36.75 -5.98
N VAL A 568 1.86 -36.79 -6.68
CA VAL A 568 0.54 -36.71 -6.04
C VAL A 568 0.28 -37.92 -5.14
N GLU A 569 0.61 -39.12 -5.61
CA GLU A 569 0.54 -40.34 -4.80
C GLU A 569 1.45 -40.27 -3.57
N ALA A 570 2.63 -39.67 -3.71
CA ALA A 570 3.60 -39.47 -2.65
C ALA A 570 3.21 -38.38 -1.61
N GLY A 571 2.10 -37.66 -1.82
CA GLY A 571 1.52 -36.69 -0.90
C GLY A 571 1.69 -35.22 -1.28
N LEU A 572 2.27 -34.90 -2.45
CA LEU A 572 2.45 -33.52 -2.92
C LEU A 572 1.25 -33.07 -3.75
N VAL A 573 0.64 -31.92 -3.44
CA VAL A 573 -0.42 -31.36 -4.28
C VAL A 573 0.20 -30.75 -5.53
N VAL A 574 -0.20 -31.19 -6.73
CA VAL A 574 0.27 -30.62 -7.99
C VAL A 574 -0.87 -29.87 -8.68
N VAL A 575 -0.64 -28.59 -9.00
CA VAL A 575 -1.60 -27.72 -9.70
C VAL A 575 -1.00 -27.26 -11.02
N ALA A 576 -1.73 -27.44 -12.12
CA ALA A 576 -1.28 -27.15 -13.48
C ALA A 576 -2.26 -26.25 -14.24
N ALA A 577 -1.74 -25.32 -15.04
CA ALA A 577 -2.54 -24.48 -15.92
C ALA A 577 -3.02 -25.27 -17.15
N ALA A 578 -4.29 -25.13 -17.54
CA ALA A 578 -4.86 -25.90 -18.65
C ALA A 578 -4.27 -25.53 -20.03
N GLY A 579 -3.80 -24.29 -20.21
CA GLY A 579 -3.38 -23.76 -21.51
C GLY A 579 -4.40 -22.78 -22.11
N ASN A 580 -3.98 -22.03 -23.13
CA ASN A 580 -4.68 -20.85 -23.67
C ASN A 580 -4.88 -20.90 -25.20
N ALA A 581 -5.00 -22.09 -25.80
CA ALA A 581 -5.31 -22.22 -27.23
C ALA A 581 -6.83 -22.28 -27.51
N GLY A 582 -7.64 -22.61 -26.50
CA GLY A 582 -9.09 -22.78 -26.67
C GLY A 582 -9.47 -24.08 -27.38
N GLU A 583 -8.54 -25.04 -27.42
CA GLU A 583 -8.63 -26.28 -28.19
C GLU A 583 -8.83 -27.49 -27.29
N ALA A 584 -9.34 -28.58 -27.86
CA ALA A 584 -9.51 -29.87 -27.20
C ALA A 584 -8.17 -30.64 -27.08
N ASP A 585 -7.09 -29.96 -26.67
CA ASP A 585 -5.75 -30.51 -26.63
C ASP A 585 -5.02 -30.06 -25.34
N LEU A 586 -4.89 -30.99 -24.39
CA LEU A 586 -4.18 -30.76 -23.13
C LEU A 586 -2.79 -31.36 -23.19
N VAL A 587 -1.80 -30.50 -22.96
CA VAL A 587 -0.39 -30.91 -22.90
C VAL A 587 0.02 -31.25 -21.46
N PRO A 588 0.97 -32.18 -21.24
CA PRO A 588 1.59 -32.37 -19.93
C PRO A 588 2.13 -31.05 -19.37
N PRO A 589 2.03 -30.77 -18.05
CA PRO A 589 1.47 -31.60 -16.99
C PRO A 589 -0.06 -31.48 -16.81
N ALA A 590 -0.74 -30.63 -17.60
CA ALA A 590 -2.18 -30.41 -17.48
C ALA A 590 -3.03 -31.65 -17.85
N SER A 591 -2.46 -32.57 -18.63
CA SER A 591 -3.06 -33.86 -18.95
C SER A 591 -2.78 -34.97 -17.91
N ALA A 592 -2.03 -34.70 -16.85
CA ALA A 592 -1.81 -35.66 -15.78
C ALA A 592 -3.12 -35.93 -15.02
N ALA A 593 -3.47 -37.20 -14.83
CA ALA A 593 -4.74 -37.62 -14.25
C ALA A 593 -4.92 -37.13 -12.80
N ASP A 594 -3.87 -37.21 -11.99
CA ASP A 594 -3.96 -36.90 -10.56
C ASP A 594 -3.74 -35.42 -10.23
N ALA A 595 -3.10 -34.65 -11.12
CA ALA A 595 -2.95 -33.21 -10.95
C ALA A 595 -4.30 -32.47 -10.90
N ILE A 596 -4.31 -31.29 -10.30
CA ILE A 596 -5.43 -30.35 -10.38
C ILE A 596 -5.18 -29.45 -11.59
N THR A 597 -5.98 -29.61 -12.65
CA THR A 597 -5.84 -28.82 -13.87
C THR A 597 -6.84 -27.66 -13.86
N VAL A 598 -6.35 -26.45 -14.12
CA VAL A 598 -7.10 -25.22 -13.92
C VAL A 598 -7.27 -24.44 -15.22
N GLY A 599 -8.53 -24.31 -15.65
CA GLY A 599 -8.97 -23.43 -16.73
C GLY A 599 -9.31 -22.03 -16.24
N GLY A 600 -9.84 -21.20 -17.13
CA GLY A 600 -10.02 -19.77 -16.90
C GLY A 600 -11.44 -19.28 -17.00
N VAL A 601 -11.75 -18.25 -16.22
CA VAL A 601 -12.97 -17.44 -16.35
C VAL A 601 -12.61 -15.96 -16.49
N ASP A 602 -13.41 -15.24 -17.28
CA ASP A 602 -13.49 -13.78 -17.29
C ASP A 602 -14.77 -13.37 -16.55
N ASP A 603 -14.62 -12.92 -15.32
CA ASP A 603 -15.69 -12.41 -14.45
C ASP A 603 -16.01 -10.92 -14.70
N GLN A 604 -15.48 -10.36 -15.79
CA GLN A 604 -15.66 -8.97 -16.22
C GLN A 604 -15.22 -7.95 -15.16
N ASN A 605 -14.36 -8.36 -14.21
CA ASN A 605 -13.96 -7.55 -13.05
C ASN A 605 -15.18 -7.06 -12.24
N THR A 606 -16.21 -7.90 -12.10
CA THR A 606 -17.41 -7.62 -11.31
C THR A 606 -17.58 -8.63 -10.17
N LEU A 607 -18.51 -8.34 -9.25
CA LEU A 607 -18.92 -9.27 -8.20
C LEU A 607 -20.16 -10.09 -8.57
N ASP A 608 -20.68 -9.88 -9.78
CA ASP A 608 -21.89 -10.53 -10.30
C ASP A 608 -21.50 -11.79 -11.09
N PRO A 609 -21.66 -12.99 -10.51
CA PRO A 609 -21.27 -14.24 -11.15
C PRO A 609 -22.07 -14.54 -12.42
N THR A 610 -23.21 -13.88 -12.65
CA THR A 610 -24.01 -14.05 -13.88
C THR A 610 -23.34 -13.45 -15.11
N THR A 611 -22.36 -12.58 -14.91
CA THR A 611 -21.58 -11.96 -15.99
C THR A 611 -20.38 -12.79 -16.41
N ASN A 612 -20.08 -13.88 -15.70
CA ASN A 612 -18.93 -14.72 -15.95
C ASN A 612 -18.99 -15.38 -17.33
N THR A 613 -17.88 -15.31 -18.05
CA THR A 613 -17.70 -15.95 -19.35
C THR A 613 -16.46 -16.83 -19.36
N MET A 614 -16.47 -17.88 -20.18
CA MET A 614 -15.30 -18.76 -20.32
C MET A 614 -14.12 -18.01 -20.92
N TRP A 615 -12.95 -18.19 -20.30
CA TRP A 615 -11.68 -17.93 -20.98
C TRP A 615 -11.44 -19.00 -22.05
N HIS A 616 -10.59 -18.71 -23.03
CA HIS A 616 -10.23 -19.64 -24.10
C HIS A 616 -9.22 -20.72 -23.60
N SER A 617 -9.62 -21.47 -22.58
CA SER A 617 -8.84 -22.55 -22.00
C SER A 617 -8.84 -23.80 -22.88
N ASN A 618 -7.74 -24.53 -22.87
CA ASN A 618 -7.73 -25.89 -23.42
C ASN A 618 -8.54 -26.82 -22.53
N TRP A 619 -9.04 -27.89 -23.11
CA TRP A 619 -9.87 -28.88 -22.44
C TRP A 619 -9.68 -30.27 -23.05
N GLY A 620 -10.15 -31.33 -22.39
CA GLY A 620 -10.04 -32.67 -22.92
C GLY A 620 -10.42 -33.77 -21.92
N HIS A 621 -10.37 -35.01 -22.40
CA HIS A 621 -10.63 -36.21 -21.61
C HIS A 621 -9.37 -37.05 -21.44
N ILE A 622 -9.09 -37.49 -20.22
CA ILE A 622 -8.00 -38.42 -19.90
C ILE A 622 -8.61 -39.81 -19.64
N GLY A 623 -8.47 -40.74 -20.58
CA GLY A 623 -9.06 -42.08 -20.45
C GLY A 623 -10.59 -42.08 -20.39
N GLU A 624 -11.19 -43.12 -19.79
CA GLU A 624 -12.64 -43.23 -19.67
C GLU A 624 -13.18 -42.29 -18.57
N GLY A 625 -13.72 -41.14 -18.98
CA GLY A 625 -14.57 -40.28 -18.14
C GLY A 625 -13.87 -39.24 -17.26
N LEU A 626 -12.53 -39.16 -17.24
CA LEU A 626 -11.83 -38.12 -16.47
C LEU A 626 -11.73 -36.83 -17.27
N LEU A 627 -12.53 -35.83 -16.88
CA LEU A 627 -12.59 -34.56 -17.56
C LEU A 627 -11.55 -33.55 -17.03
N LYS A 628 -10.98 -32.76 -17.95
CA LYS A 628 -10.00 -31.71 -17.67
C LYS A 628 -10.33 -30.45 -18.50
N PRO A 629 -10.16 -29.22 -17.97
CA PRO A 629 -9.75 -28.90 -16.59
C PRO A 629 -10.82 -29.31 -15.57
N GLU A 630 -10.44 -29.57 -14.33
CA GLU A 630 -11.41 -29.83 -13.25
C GLU A 630 -12.03 -28.54 -12.70
N LEU A 631 -11.26 -27.46 -12.68
CA LEU A 631 -11.65 -26.22 -12.03
C LEU A 631 -11.38 -25.03 -12.95
N LEU A 632 -12.12 -23.95 -12.73
CA LEU A 632 -11.84 -22.64 -13.31
C LEU A 632 -11.41 -21.67 -12.20
N ALA A 633 -10.55 -20.72 -12.54
CA ALA A 633 -10.29 -19.55 -11.71
C ALA A 633 -10.11 -18.30 -12.59
N PRO A 634 -10.13 -17.08 -12.02
CA PRO A 634 -9.96 -15.86 -12.80
C PRO A 634 -8.68 -15.89 -13.65
N SER A 635 -8.85 -15.79 -14.96
CA SER A 635 -7.76 -15.80 -15.95
C SER A 635 -7.58 -14.44 -16.63
N ILE A 636 -8.25 -13.40 -16.15
CA ILE A 636 -8.09 -12.02 -16.62
C ILE A 636 -8.45 -11.08 -15.48
N TRP A 637 -7.97 -9.84 -15.57
CA TRP A 637 -8.08 -8.83 -14.50
C TRP A 637 -7.33 -9.23 -13.24
N VAL A 638 -6.35 -10.14 -13.29
CA VAL A 638 -5.58 -10.51 -12.09
C VAL A 638 -4.49 -9.47 -11.88
N ALA A 639 -4.42 -8.85 -10.71
CA ALA A 639 -3.35 -7.90 -10.40
C ALA A 639 -2.02 -8.64 -10.20
N ALA A 640 -0.99 -8.21 -10.91
CA ALA A 640 0.34 -8.82 -10.87
C ALA A 640 1.46 -7.75 -10.83
N PRO A 641 2.59 -8.05 -10.18
CA PRO A 641 3.67 -7.09 -9.96
C PRO A 641 4.42 -6.79 -11.24
N VAL A 642 4.79 -5.53 -11.45
CA VAL A 642 5.61 -5.13 -12.59
C VAL A 642 7.08 -5.36 -12.25
N LEU A 643 7.78 -6.12 -13.09
CA LEU A 643 9.19 -6.42 -12.89
C LEU A 643 10.04 -5.12 -13.02
N PRO A 644 10.79 -4.72 -11.98
CA PRO A 644 11.56 -3.48 -12.00
C PRO A 644 12.69 -3.53 -13.04
N GLY A 645 13.10 -2.37 -13.55
CA GLY A 645 14.17 -2.25 -14.54
C GLY A 645 13.80 -2.75 -15.94
N THR A 646 12.52 -3.07 -16.19
CA THR A 646 12.02 -3.43 -17.52
C THR A 646 11.45 -2.22 -18.26
N PRO A 647 11.40 -2.23 -19.61
CA PRO A 647 10.71 -1.19 -20.38
C PRO A 647 9.26 -0.98 -19.94
N THR A 648 8.57 -2.06 -19.55
CA THR A 648 7.21 -1.98 -18.99
C THR A 648 7.18 -1.14 -17.71
N ALA A 649 8.09 -1.36 -16.76
CA ALA A 649 8.16 -0.55 -15.54
C ALA A 649 8.40 0.94 -15.84
N GLU A 650 9.30 1.24 -16.78
CA GLU A 650 9.57 2.62 -17.22
C GLU A 650 8.33 3.26 -17.85
N THR A 651 7.64 2.53 -18.75
CA THR A 651 6.40 2.98 -19.36
C THR A 651 5.32 3.27 -18.33
N LEU A 652 5.08 2.38 -17.36
CA LEU A 652 4.04 2.59 -16.34
C LEU A 652 4.36 3.76 -15.40
N LEU A 653 5.64 4.00 -15.08
CA LEU A 653 6.08 5.18 -14.33
C LEU A 653 5.83 6.48 -15.10
N ILE A 654 6.12 6.49 -16.41
CA ILE A 654 5.83 7.63 -17.28
C ILE A 654 4.32 7.86 -17.34
N LEU A 655 3.53 6.81 -17.58
CA LEU A 655 2.07 6.89 -17.64
C LEU A 655 1.47 7.41 -16.33
N ASP A 656 1.91 6.92 -15.17
CA ASP A 656 1.44 7.44 -13.88
C ASP A 656 1.80 8.92 -13.67
N ARG A 657 3.00 9.32 -14.09
CA ARG A 657 3.42 10.73 -14.04
C ARG A 657 2.56 11.62 -14.93
N LEU A 658 2.30 11.20 -16.17
CA LEU A 658 1.46 11.93 -17.12
C LEU A 658 0.02 12.01 -16.64
N ARG A 659 -0.50 10.90 -16.11
CA ARG A 659 -1.85 10.81 -15.54
C ARG A 659 -2.07 11.82 -14.42
N ARG A 660 -1.12 11.94 -13.50
CA ARG A 660 -1.20 12.87 -12.36
C ARG A 660 -0.87 14.32 -12.71
N ALA A 661 -0.28 14.58 -13.88
CA ALA A 661 0.04 15.94 -14.29
C ALA A 661 -1.26 16.71 -14.57
N PRO A 662 -1.36 17.99 -14.20
CA PRO A 662 -2.50 18.82 -14.58
C PRO A 662 -2.47 19.12 -16.09
N ASP A 663 -3.62 19.43 -16.68
CA ASP A 663 -3.78 19.60 -18.13
C ASP A 663 -2.85 20.68 -18.71
N GLU A 664 -2.56 21.75 -17.96
CA GLU A 664 -1.66 22.81 -18.40
C GLU A 664 -0.21 22.34 -18.53
N LYS A 665 0.14 21.23 -17.86
CA LYS A 665 1.48 20.66 -17.88
C LYS A 665 1.68 19.54 -18.89
N LEU A 666 0.60 18.94 -19.41
CA LEU A 666 0.71 17.85 -20.38
C LEU A 666 1.52 18.27 -21.64
N PRO A 667 1.24 19.41 -22.30
CA PRO A 667 2.00 19.80 -23.49
C PRO A 667 3.48 20.06 -23.23
N GLU A 668 3.84 20.52 -22.02
CA GLU A 668 5.25 20.74 -21.63
C GLU A 668 6.01 19.41 -21.44
N LEU A 669 5.33 18.36 -20.96
CA LEU A 669 5.92 17.06 -20.68
C LEU A 669 6.04 16.20 -21.95
N MET A 670 5.12 16.36 -22.89
CA MET A 670 5.00 15.58 -24.13
C MET A 670 6.32 15.40 -24.92
N PRO A 671 7.13 16.43 -25.20
CA PRO A 671 8.38 16.26 -25.95
C PRO A 671 9.41 15.37 -25.24
N THR A 672 9.38 15.31 -23.91
CA THR A 672 10.34 14.52 -23.13
C THR A 672 10.01 13.03 -23.10
N VAL A 673 8.73 12.69 -23.25
CA VAL A 673 8.22 11.30 -23.16
C VAL A 673 7.90 10.70 -24.52
N GLN A 674 7.79 11.53 -25.57
CA GLN A 674 7.39 11.11 -26.92
C GLN A 674 8.14 9.88 -27.43
N HIS A 675 9.48 9.91 -27.39
CA HIS A 675 10.31 8.81 -27.89
C HIS A 675 10.18 7.54 -27.03
N GLN A 676 10.02 7.69 -25.71
CA GLN A 676 9.88 6.57 -24.79
C GLN A 676 8.51 5.89 -24.92
N MET A 677 7.46 6.65 -25.24
CA MET A 677 6.09 6.16 -25.43
C MET A 677 5.81 5.69 -26.86
N GLY A 678 6.74 5.90 -27.80
CA GLY A 678 6.53 5.57 -29.21
C GLY A 678 5.45 6.43 -29.89
N TRP A 679 5.11 7.59 -29.34
CA TRP A 679 4.09 8.47 -29.89
C TRP A 679 4.63 9.34 -31.03
N SER A 680 3.80 9.60 -32.04
CA SER A 680 4.14 10.49 -33.15
C SER A 680 4.12 11.96 -32.73
N ALA A 681 4.83 12.80 -33.48
CA ALA A 681 4.88 14.24 -33.23
C ALA A 681 3.49 14.90 -33.32
N ASP A 682 2.64 14.38 -34.22
CA ASP A 682 1.26 14.86 -34.38
C ASP A 682 0.40 14.56 -33.15
N GLN A 683 0.49 13.32 -32.62
CA GLN A 683 -0.23 12.89 -31.42
C GLN A 683 0.11 13.73 -30.19
N VAL A 684 1.40 14.00 -29.96
CA VAL A 684 1.86 14.74 -28.77
C VAL A 684 1.70 16.25 -28.88
N SER A 685 1.36 16.76 -30.06
CA SER A 685 1.05 18.18 -30.31
C SER A 685 -0.44 18.53 -30.15
N GLN A 686 -1.29 17.53 -29.89
CA GLN A 686 -2.72 17.71 -29.71
C GLN A 686 -3.05 18.49 -28.41
N PRO A 687 -4.24 19.12 -28.32
CA PRO A 687 -4.68 19.79 -27.10
C PRO A 687 -4.92 18.81 -25.94
N PRO A 688 -4.92 19.28 -24.67
CA PRO A 688 -4.94 18.42 -23.47
C PRO A 688 -6.05 17.37 -23.46
N GLU A 689 -7.25 17.69 -23.92
CA GLU A 689 -8.37 16.74 -23.97
C GLU A 689 -8.09 15.52 -24.85
N LYS A 690 -7.36 15.71 -25.96
CA LYS A 690 -6.94 14.60 -26.83
C LYS A 690 -5.71 13.88 -26.30
N LEU A 691 -4.81 14.59 -25.60
CA LEU A 691 -3.69 13.95 -24.90
C LEU A 691 -4.19 13.05 -23.76
N ARG A 692 -5.29 13.42 -23.09
CA ARG A 692 -5.97 12.58 -22.09
C ARG A 692 -6.54 11.31 -22.71
N LEU A 693 -7.15 11.40 -23.89
CA LEU A 693 -7.64 10.22 -24.61
C LEU A 693 -6.48 9.30 -25.04
N LEU A 694 -5.41 9.85 -25.61
CA LEU A 694 -4.20 9.09 -25.95
C LEU A 694 -3.58 8.42 -24.72
N LEU A 695 -3.54 9.14 -23.59
CA LEU A 695 -3.05 8.61 -22.32
C LEU A 695 -3.93 7.46 -21.82
N LEU A 696 -5.26 7.61 -21.86
CA LEU A 696 -6.20 6.56 -21.49
C LEU A 696 -6.03 5.31 -22.38
N GLU A 697 -5.88 5.48 -23.68
CA GLU A 697 -5.58 4.39 -24.62
C GLU A 697 -4.29 3.66 -24.24
N SER A 698 -3.22 4.40 -23.91
CA SER A 698 -1.95 3.82 -23.48
C SER A 698 -2.03 3.13 -22.12
N LEU A 699 -2.80 3.65 -21.17
CA LEU A 699 -3.03 3.03 -19.86
C LEU A 699 -3.76 1.69 -20.02
N LEU A 700 -4.81 1.65 -20.84
CA LEU A 700 -5.56 0.43 -21.16
C LEU A 700 -4.68 -0.59 -21.89
N ALA A 701 -3.93 -0.15 -22.91
CA ALA A 701 -3.03 -1.02 -23.66
C ALA A 701 -1.90 -1.60 -22.78
N SER A 702 -1.44 -0.83 -21.79
CA SER A 702 -0.41 -1.25 -20.83
C SER A 702 -0.98 -2.03 -19.65
N LYS A 703 -2.30 -2.33 -19.65
CA LYS A 703 -2.99 -3.03 -18.58
C LYS A 703 -2.74 -2.39 -17.21
N TYR A 704 -2.62 -1.08 -17.18
CA TYR A 704 -2.17 -0.32 -16.02
C TYR A 704 -3.13 -0.49 -14.83
N ILE A 705 -2.56 -0.78 -13.65
CA ILE A 705 -3.25 -0.65 -12.36
C ILE A 705 -2.58 0.43 -11.52
N SER A 706 -1.24 0.39 -11.44
CA SER A 706 -0.40 1.37 -10.76
C SER A 706 1.01 1.32 -11.35
N PRO A 707 1.96 2.18 -10.93
CA PRO A 707 3.37 2.03 -11.33
C PRO A 707 3.98 0.65 -11.01
N PHE A 708 3.43 -0.06 -10.03
CA PHE A 708 3.97 -1.32 -9.52
C PHE A 708 3.14 -2.54 -9.90
N TYR A 709 1.95 -2.35 -10.44
CA TYR A 709 1.03 -3.45 -10.79
C TYR A 709 0.41 -3.21 -12.16
N GLN A 710 0.27 -4.30 -12.88
CA GLN A 710 -0.54 -4.39 -14.09
C GLN A 710 -1.53 -5.53 -13.95
N HIS A 711 -2.60 -5.52 -14.73
CA HIS A 711 -3.45 -6.68 -14.83
C HIS A 711 -2.91 -7.65 -15.88
N VAL A 712 -3.10 -8.95 -15.64
CA VAL A 712 -2.62 -10.02 -16.51
C VAL A 712 -3.76 -10.95 -16.90
N ASP A 713 -3.48 -11.77 -17.89
CA ASP A 713 -4.41 -12.75 -18.44
C ASP A 713 -3.73 -14.06 -18.84
N GLY A 714 -4.50 -15.14 -18.81
CA GLY A 714 -4.09 -16.52 -19.08
C GLY A 714 -4.34 -17.47 -17.92
N THR A 715 -4.53 -18.75 -18.24
CA THR A 715 -4.65 -19.85 -17.27
C THR A 715 -3.41 -20.01 -16.39
N SER A 716 -2.26 -19.46 -16.80
CA SER A 716 -1.05 -19.32 -15.98
C SER A 716 -1.29 -18.57 -14.67
N PHE A 717 -2.34 -17.74 -14.60
CA PHE A 717 -2.76 -17.01 -13.39
C PHE A 717 -3.93 -17.68 -12.66
N ALA A 718 -4.67 -18.57 -13.31
CA ALA A 718 -5.72 -19.36 -12.68
C ALA A 718 -5.14 -20.48 -11.78
N ALA A 719 -4.11 -21.19 -12.26
CA ALA A 719 -3.40 -22.21 -11.50
C ALA A 719 -2.82 -21.70 -10.15
N PRO A 720 -2.13 -20.54 -10.08
CA PRO A 720 -1.62 -20.01 -8.82
C PRO A 720 -2.74 -19.58 -7.86
N ILE A 721 -3.88 -19.11 -8.37
CA ILE A 721 -5.05 -18.82 -7.53
C ILE A 721 -5.54 -20.11 -6.86
N VAL A 722 -5.71 -21.21 -7.60
CA VAL A 722 -6.13 -22.49 -7.03
C VAL A 722 -5.08 -23.06 -6.09
N SER A 723 -3.78 -22.89 -6.39
CA SER A 723 -2.69 -23.25 -5.46
C SER A 723 -2.81 -22.48 -4.14
N ALA A 724 -3.16 -21.20 -4.21
CA ALA A 724 -3.36 -20.39 -3.02
C ALA A 724 -4.61 -20.82 -2.22
N VAL A 725 -5.70 -21.21 -2.89
CA VAL A 725 -6.88 -21.81 -2.21
C VAL A 725 -6.51 -23.15 -1.55
N ALA A 726 -5.73 -23.99 -2.22
CA ALA A 726 -5.23 -25.24 -1.64
C ALA A 726 -4.38 -24.98 -0.39
N ALA A 727 -3.59 -23.90 -0.37
CA ALA A 727 -2.84 -23.49 0.81
C ALA A 727 -3.77 -23.05 1.95
N GLN A 728 -4.83 -22.28 1.66
CA GLN A 728 -5.84 -21.93 2.67
C GLN A 728 -6.53 -23.18 3.25
N MET A 729 -6.82 -24.18 2.41
CA MET A 729 -7.40 -25.46 2.87
C MET A 729 -6.44 -26.27 3.74
N LEU A 730 -5.14 -26.28 3.42
CA LEU A 730 -4.13 -26.98 4.22
C LEU A 730 -3.83 -26.26 5.55
N GLU A 731 -3.91 -24.93 5.58
CA GLU A 731 -3.90 -24.16 6.84
C GLU A 731 -5.11 -24.56 7.70
N ALA A 732 -6.29 -24.68 7.09
CA ALA A 732 -7.51 -25.09 7.78
C ALA A 732 -7.51 -26.55 8.25
N ASN A 733 -6.95 -27.45 7.43
CA ASN A 733 -6.86 -28.87 7.71
C ASN A 733 -5.52 -29.43 7.19
N PRO A 734 -4.49 -29.48 8.06
CA PRO A 734 -3.17 -29.99 7.69
C PRO A 734 -3.13 -31.50 7.36
N THR A 735 -4.22 -32.23 7.61
CA THR A 735 -4.29 -33.69 7.40
C THR A 735 -4.86 -34.09 6.05
N LEU A 736 -5.29 -33.13 5.22
CA LEU A 736 -5.83 -33.41 3.89
C LEU A 736 -4.78 -34.07 2.99
N THR A 737 -5.14 -35.22 2.41
CA THR A 737 -4.36 -35.81 1.31
C THR A 737 -4.64 -35.05 0.00
N PRO A 738 -3.71 -35.05 -0.98
CA PRO A 738 -3.94 -34.38 -2.27
C PRO A 738 -5.23 -34.80 -2.97
N ARG A 739 -5.53 -36.11 -2.99
CA ARG A 739 -6.78 -36.63 -3.58
C ARG A 739 -8.01 -36.08 -2.89
N ARG A 740 -7.96 -35.95 -1.56
CA ARG A 740 -9.10 -35.45 -0.77
C ARG A 740 -9.27 -33.95 -0.91
N LEU A 741 -8.18 -33.19 -0.90
CA LEU A 741 -8.16 -31.76 -1.18
C LEU A 741 -8.76 -31.48 -2.57
N LYS A 742 -8.33 -32.21 -3.60
CA LYS A 742 -8.90 -32.12 -4.97
C LYS A 742 -10.39 -32.40 -4.98
N ALA A 743 -10.85 -33.44 -4.27
CA ALA A 743 -12.26 -33.78 -4.19
C ALA A 743 -13.11 -32.67 -3.52
N LEU A 744 -12.60 -32.04 -2.45
CA LEU A 744 -13.27 -30.93 -1.79
C LEU A 744 -13.33 -29.68 -2.67
N LEU A 745 -12.25 -29.35 -3.39
CA LEU A 745 -12.26 -28.24 -4.36
C LEU A 745 -13.33 -28.46 -5.44
N ILE A 746 -13.38 -29.67 -6.01
CA ILE A 746 -14.37 -30.05 -7.01
C ILE A 746 -15.80 -29.95 -6.46
N ALA A 747 -16.04 -30.53 -5.28
CA ALA A 747 -17.37 -30.55 -4.67
C ALA A 747 -17.90 -29.16 -4.30
N THR A 748 -17.01 -28.19 -4.14
CA THR A 748 -17.35 -26.82 -3.74
C THR A 748 -17.33 -25.82 -4.88
N ALA A 749 -16.87 -26.20 -6.07
CA ALA A 749 -16.84 -25.36 -7.24
C ALA A 749 -18.25 -24.88 -7.66
N GLN A 750 -18.31 -23.73 -8.32
CA GLN A 750 -19.55 -23.13 -8.81
C GLN A 750 -19.65 -23.25 -10.34
N PRO A 751 -20.58 -24.08 -10.87
CA PRO A 751 -20.78 -24.20 -12.30
C PRO A 751 -21.21 -22.88 -12.96
N LEU A 752 -20.73 -22.65 -14.17
CA LEU A 752 -21.19 -21.59 -15.06
C LEU A 752 -22.42 -22.04 -15.83
N HIS A 753 -23.43 -21.17 -15.88
CA HIS A 753 -24.68 -21.43 -16.59
C HIS A 753 -24.46 -21.40 -18.10
N GLY A 754 -24.97 -22.42 -18.82
CA GLY A 754 -24.93 -22.48 -20.28
C GLY A 754 -23.56 -22.79 -20.88
N VAL A 755 -22.57 -23.16 -20.06
CA VAL A 755 -21.26 -23.63 -20.50
C VAL A 755 -21.23 -25.17 -20.48
N PRO A 756 -20.73 -25.85 -21.51
CA PRO A 756 -20.63 -27.31 -21.49
C PRO A 756 -19.66 -27.80 -20.41
N GLU A 757 -20.02 -28.89 -19.73
CA GLU A 757 -19.21 -29.49 -18.66
C GLU A 757 -17.78 -29.70 -19.14
N GLU A 758 -17.59 -30.20 -20.36
CA GLU A 758 -16.27 -30.49 -20.93
C GLU A 758 -15.31 -29.31 -21.00
N ARG A 759 -15.83 -28.07 -20.93
CA ARG A 759 -15.01 -26.85 -20.93
C ARG A 759 -14.81 -26.27 -19.53
N GLN A 760 -15.83 -26.35 -18.69
CA GLN A 760 -15.81 -25.74 -17.36
C GLN A 760 -15.33 -26.68 -16.24
N GLY A 761 -15.27 -27.99 -16.51
CA GLY A 761 -15.10 -28.98 -15.47
C GLY A 761 -16.25 -28.88 -14.46
N TYR A 762 -15.88 -28.75 -13.18
CA TYR A 762 -16.83 -28.59 -12.08
C TYR A 762 -17.15 -27.12 -11.77
N GLY A 763 -16.54 -26.18 -12.50
CA GLY A 763 -16.83 -24.75 -12.41
C GLY A 763 -15.76 -23.93 -11.69
N VAL A 764 -16.12 -22.70 -11.32
CA VAL A 764 -15.23 -21.71 -10.71
C VAL A 764 -14.91 -22.09 -9.27
N VAL A 765 -13.64 -22.03 -8.89
CA VAL A 765 -13.18 -22.28 -7.53
C VAL A 765 -13.81 -21.28 -6.55
N MET A 766 -14.25 -21.78 -5.39
CA MET A 766 -14.90 -20.99 -4.34
C MET A 766 -14.11 -21.10 -3.03
N PRO A 767 -13.14 -20.19 -2.77
CA PRO A 767 -12.21 -20.33 -1.64
C PRO A 767 -12.90 -20.48 -0.29
N GLY A 768 -13.94 -19.68 -0.01
CA GLY A 768 -14.69 -19.75 1.25
C GLY A 768 -15.32 -21.13 1.48
N LYS A 769 -15.98 -21.69 0.46
CA LYS A 769 -16.56 -23.05 0.53
C LYS A 769 -15.50 -24.12 0.71
N ALA A 770 -14.40 -24.02 -0.02
CA ALA A 770 -13.35 -25.02 0.00
C ALA A 770 -12.68 -25.09 1.38
N VAL A 771 -12.41 -23.93 1.99
CA VAL A 771 -11.91 -23.82 3.36
C VAL A 771 -12.93 -24.34 4.38
N ALA A 772 -14.20 -23.97 4.26
CA ALA A 772 -15.26 -24.48 5.13
C ALA A 772 -15.34 -26.02 5.08
N ALA A 773 -15.30 -26.60 3.88
CA ALA A 773 -15.31 -28.04 3.71
C ALA A 773 -14.07 -28.72 4.31
N ALA A 774 -12.89 -28.10 4.20
CA ALA A 774 -11.66 -28.57 4.82
C ALA A 774 -11.76 -28.60 6.36
N LEU A 775 -12.29 -27.53 6.97
CA LEU A 775 -12.54 -27.45 8.42
C LEU A 775 -13.53 -28.51 8.87
N HIS A 776 -14.66 -28.64 8.18
CA HIS A 776 -15.68 -29.64 8.51
C HIS A 776 -15.11 -31.05 8.55
N GLU A 777 -14.25 -31.39 7.60
CA GLU A 777 -13.59 -32.69 7.58
C GLU A 777 -12.58 -32.87 8.70
N HIS A 778 -11.82 -31.83 9.05
CA HIS A 778 -10.80 -31.92 10.10
C HIS A 778 -11.41 -32.27 11.47
N TYR A 779 -12.58 -31.72 11.78
CA TYR A 779 -13.20 -31.84 13.10
C TYR A 779 -14.30 -32.90 13.19
N ALA A 780 -14.47 -33.73 12.15
CA ALA A 780 -15.37 -34.89 12.13
C ALA A 780 -16.85 -34.62 12.53
N THR A 781 -17.33 -33.39 12.37
CA THR A 781 -18.74 -33.03 12.55
C THR A 781 -19.46 -33.12 11.21
N TYR A 782 -19.83 -34.34 10.78
CA TYR A 782 -20.67 -34.52 9.60
C TYR A 782 -22.14 -34.70 10.01
N HIS A 783 -22.98 -33.77 9.55
CA HIS A 783 -24.09 -34.17 8.69
C HIS A 783 -23.82 -33.59 7.29
N VAL A 784 -23.96 -34.44 6.28
CA VAL A 784 -23.81 -34.08 4.87
C VAL A 784 -24.85 -32.99 4.55
N GLY A 785 -24.42 -31.82 4.07
CA GLY A 785 -25.25 -31.01 3.17
C GLY A 785 -25.44 -29.52 3.41
N GLU A 786 -25.18 -28.94 4.59
CA GLU A 786 -25.61 -27.55 4.83
C GLU A 786 -24.59 -26.70 5.62
N LEU A 787 -23.95 -25.77 4.89
CA LEU A 787 -23.05 -24.71 5.36
C LEU A 787 -23.81 -23.71 6.26
N SER A 788 -23.11 -22.96 7.12
CA SER A 788 -23.72 -21.80 7.78
C SER A 788 -24.12 -20.74 6.75
N PRO A 789 -25.32 -20.13 6.85
CA PRO A 789 -26.39 -20.44 7.77
C PRO A 789 -27.27 -21.58 7.22
N GLN A 790 -27.71 -22.47 8.10
CA GLN A 790 -28.67 -23.51 7.75
C GLN A 790 -30.07 -22.92 7.83
N VAL A 791 -30.73 -22.74 6.69
CA VAL A 791 -32.06 -22.10 6.60
C VAL A 791 -33.12 -23.19 6.44
N ALA A 792 -33.80 -23.54 7.53
CA ALA A 792 -34.92 -24.47 7.53
C ALA A 792 -36.27 -23.72 7.35
N GLU A 793 -37.40 -24.45 7.32
CA GLU A 793 -38.73 -23.84 7.20
C GLU A 793 -39.09 -22.93 8.39
N ALA A 794 -38.70 -23.32 9.61
CA ALA A 794 -39.08 -22.62 10.84
C ALA A 794 -37.91 -21.90 11.53
N GLU A 795 -36.67 -22.28 11.24
CA GLU A 795 -35.50 -21.78 11.97
C GLU A 795 -34.29 -21.56 11.06
N VAL A 796 -33.39 -20.69 11.48
CA VAL A 796 -32.09 -20.48 10.86
C VAL A 796 -31.00 -20.74 11.89
N ARG A 797 -30.11 -21.67 11.59
CA ARG A 797 -29.01 -22.05 12.46
C ARG A 797 -27.68 -21.53 11.91
N PHE A 798 -26.93 -20.86 12.75
CA PHE A 798 -25.61 -20.32 12.46
C PHE A 798 -24.54 -21.15 13.14
N LEU A 799 -23.44 -21.37 12.42
CA LEU A 799 -22.30 -22.15 12.90
C LEU A 799 -21.02 -21.35 12.64
N LEU A 800 -20.13 -21.32 13.63
CA LEU A 800 -18.79 -20.74 13.48
C LEU A 800 -17.79 -21.52 14.33
N ARG A 801 -16.62 -21.83 13.78
CA ARG A 801 -15.55 -22.43 14.57
C ARG A 801 -14.50 -21.41 14.97
N GLU A 802 -14.42 -21.13 16.27
CA GLU A 802 -13.47 -20.19 16.88
C GLU A 802 -12.96 -20.75 18.22
N PRO A 803 -11.93 -21.61 18.19
CA PRO A 803 -11.49 -22.36 19.36
C PRO A 803 -10.86 -21.49 20.46
N ASN A 804 -10.34 -20.32 20.08
CA ASN A 804 -9.69 -19.40 21.00
C ASN A 804 -10.59 -18.23 21.44
N ALA A 805 -11.84 -18.19 20.96
CA ALA A 805 -12.78 -17.14 21.34
C ALA A 805 -13.25 -17.33 22.79
N ALA A 806 -13.36 -16.25 23.54
CA ALA A 806 -14.04 -16.23 24.83
C ALA A 806 -15.56 -16.06 24.64
N THR A 807 -15.98 -15.32 23.61
CA THR A 807 -17.38 -15.11 23.25
C THR A 807 -17.56 -15.03 21.73
N VAL A 808 -18.68 -15.52 21.22
CA VAL A 808 -19.10 -15.32 19.83
C VAL A 808 -20.56 -14.91 19.80
N HIS A 809 -20.89 -13.92 18.99
CA HIS A 809 -22.26 -13.44 18.77
C HIS A 809 -22.59 -13.47 17.28
N VAL A 810 -23.84 -13.76 16.92
CA VAL A 810 -24.34 -13.57 15.54
C VAL A 810 -25.25 -12.33 15.50
N VAL A 811 -24.87 -11.28 14.78
CA VAL A 811 -25.61 -10.02 14.76
C VAL A 811 -26.08 -9.72 13.34
N GLY A 812 -27.25 -9.11 13.19
CA GLY A 812 -27.81 -8.86 11.87
C GLY A 812 -28.99 -7.90 11.89
N ASP A 813 -29.69 -7.81 10.76
CA ASP A 813 -30.78 -6.85 10.58
C ASP A 813 -31.91 -7.03 11.60
N TRP A 814 -32.17 -8.26 12.06
CA TRP A 814 -33.23 -8.58 13.03
C TRP A 814 -33.02 -7.99 14.42
N ASN A 815 -31.77 -7.79 14.85
CA ASN A 815 -31.44 -7.25 16.17
C ASN A 815 -30.80 -5.85 16.09
N GLY A 816 -30.86 -5.21 14.92
CA GLY A 816 -30.22 -3.92 14.68
C GLY A 816 -28.71 -3.95 14.91
N TRP A 817 -28.06 -5.07 14.62
CA TRP A 817 -26.62 -5.27 14.72
C TRP A 817 -26.05 -5.11 16.16
N ARG A 818 -26.81 -5.52 17.19
CA ARG A 818 -26.47 -5.38 18.61
C ARG A 818 -25.97 -6.70 19.23
N LEU A 819 -24.94 -6.65 20.08
CA LEU A 819 -24.35 -7.85 20.70
C LEU A 819 -25.19 -8.48 21.82
N GLY A 820 -25.97 -7.68 22.55
CA GLY A 820 -26.57 -8.07 23.83
C GLY A 820 -27.62 -9.18 23.80
N GLU A 821 -28.10 -9.58 22.61
CA GLU A 821 -29.24 -10.52 22.45
C GLU A 821 -28.92 -11.73 21.57
N THR A 822 -27.66 -11.95 21.19
CA THR A 822 -27.31 -12.96 20.18
C THR A 822 -26.02 -13.74 20.42
N ALA A 823 -25.72 -14.02 21.69
CA ALA A 823 -24.62 -14.91 22.04
C ALA A 823 -24.82 -16.31 21.44
N MET A 824 -23.78 -16.84 20.82
CA MET A 824 -23.72 -18.22 20.34
C MET A 824 -23.28 -19.13 21.50
N ALA A 825 -23.82 -20.34 21.53
CA ALA A 825 -23.45 -21.37 22.49
C ALA A 825 -22.16 -22.07 22.04
N PRO A 826 -21.12 -22.13 22.89
CA PRO A 826 -19.89 -22.88 22.60
C PRO A 826 -20.09 -24.39 22.75
N SER A 827 -19.27 -25.15 22.03
CA SER A 827 -19.11 -26.60 22.07
C SER A 827 -17.69 -26.98 22.49
N THR A 828 -17.47 -28.23 22.90
CA THR A 828 -16.18 -28.75 23.40
C THR A 828 -15.04 -28.68 22.39
N ASP A 829 -15.34 -28.58 21.10
CA ASP A 829 -14.33 -28.65 20.03
C ASP A 829 -14.03 -27.29 19.36
N GLY A 830 -14.40 -26.19 20.03
CA GLY A 830 -14.20 -24.81 19.57
C GLY A 830 -15.27 -24.30 18.61
N TRP A 831 -16.38 -25.03 18.47
CA TRP A 831 -17.53 -24.61 17.68
C TRP A 831 -18.48 -23.73 18.48
N TRP A 832 -19.11 -22.79 17.80
CA TRP A 832 -20.13 -21.89 18.30
C TRP A 832 -21.38 -22.05 17.44
N SER A 833 -22.55 -22.05 18.07
CA SER A 833 -23.81 -22.12 17.33
C SER A 833 -24.90 -21.24 17.93
N ALA A 834 -25.77 -20.70 17.08
CA ALA A 834 -27.00 -20.04 17.49
C ALA A 834 -28.12 -20.43 16.54
N THR A 835 -29.35 -20.49 17.05
CA THR A 835 -30.54 -20.76 16.27
C THR A 835 -31.54 -19.63 16.47
N LEU A 836 -32.07 -19.10 15.38
CA LEU A 836 -33.08 -18.04 15.37
C LEU A 836 -34.35 -18.54 14.68
N ASP A 837 -35.50 -18.05 15.12
CA ASP A 837 -36.77 -18.26 14.42
C ASP A 837 -36.72 -17.58 13.04
N ARG A 838 -36.99 -18.32 11.97
CA ARG A 838 -36.98 -17.78 10.60
C ARG A 838 -38.01 -16.68 10.43
N ALA A 839 -39.14 -16.75 11.11
CA ALA A 839 -40.20 -15.73 11.06
C ALA A 839 -39.78 -14.39 11.69
N ALA A 840 -38.72 -14.39 12.51
CA ALA A 840 -38.16 -13.18 13.11
C ALA A 840 -37.16 -12.45 12.20
N LEU A 841 -36.78 -13.06 11.06
CA LEU A 841 -35.81 -12.49 10.13
C LEU A 841 -36.51 -11.66 9.04
N PRO A 842 -36.01 -10.44 8.74
CA PRO A 842 -36.50 -9.69 7.59
C PRO A 842 -36.12 -10.38 6.27
N ALA A 843 -36.84 -10.06 5.18
CA ALA A 843 -36.50 -10.54 3.85
C ALA A 843 -35.08 -10.06 3.44
N ASN A 844 -34.24 -10.97 2.96
CA ASN A 844 -32.82 -10.73 2.64
C ASN A 844 -31.99 -10.22 3.84
N ALA A 845 -32.24 -10.76 5.04
CA ALA A 845 -31.55 -10.36 6.26
C ALA A 845 -30.03 -10.50 6.13
N GLN A 846 -29.30 -9.44 6.44
CA GLN A 846 -27.85 -9.43 6.49
C GLN A 846 -27.33 -9.69 7.90
N TYR A 847 -26.18 -10.35 8.03
CA TYR A 847 -25.56 -10.67 9.32
C TYR A 847 -24.04 -10.84 9.28
N LYS A 848 -23.44 -10.85 10.48
CA LYS A 848 -22.04 -11.18 10.77
C LYS A 848 -21.88 -11.88 12.11
N PHE A 849 -20.72 -12.49 12.31
CA PHE A 849 -20.24 -12.91 13.61
C PHE A 849 -19.42 -11.80 14.27
N VAL A 850 -19.51 -11.71 15.60
CA VAL A 850 -18.65 -10.85 16.41
C VAL A 850 -18.02 -11.68 17.51
N ILE A 851 -16.70 -11.74 17.47
CA ILE A 851 -15.87 -12.57 18.33
C ILE A 851 -15.20 -11.64 19.34
N ASP A 852 -15.32 -11.98 20.63
CA ASP A 852 -14.76 -11.23 21.76
C ASP A 852 -15.16 -9.75 21.80
N GLY A 853 -16.33 -9.42 21.23
CA GLY A 853 -16.89 -8.07 21.19
C GLY A 853 -16.18 -7.10 20.22
N GLU A 854 -15.04 -7.48 19.65
CA GLU A 854 -14.18 -6.59 18.86
C GLU A 854 -14.01 -7.06 17.41
N ARG A 855 -13.94 -8.39 17.17
CA ARG A 855 -13.61 -8.94 15.86
C ARG A 855 -14.87 -9.30 15.07
N TRP A 856 -15.16 -8.49 14.07
CA TRP A 856 -16.28 -8.68 13.15
C TRP A 856 -15.86 -9.58 11.99
N LEU A 857 -16.55 -10.70 11.83
CA LEU A 857 -16.27 -11.71 10.83
C LEU A 857 -17.53 -11.95 9.97
N ASP A 858 -17.39 -11.88 8.66
CA ASP A 858 -18.45 -12.33 7.75
C ASP A 858 -18.61 -13.85 7.83
N ASP A 859 -19.79 -14.39 7.54
CA ASP A 859 -19.93 -15.84 7.52
C ASP A 859 -19.11 -16.41 6.36
N PRO A 860 -18.02 -17.15 6.65
CA PRO A 860 -17.13 -17.63 5.60
C PRO A 860 -17.77 -18.77 4.80
N GLU A 861 -18.79 -19.41 5.37
CA GLU A 861 -19.50 -20.53 4.78
C GLU A 861 -20.71 -20.07 3.95
N ASN A 862 -21.22 -18.86 4.22
CA ASN A 862 -22.34 -18.30 3.48
C ASN A 862 -21.91 -17.71 2.13
N LEU A 863 -22.56 -18.14 1.05
CA LEU A 863 -22.27 -17.69 -0.32
C LEU A 863 -23.01 -16.43 -0.70
N ASP A 864 -24.21 -16.30 -0.16
CA ASP A 864 -25.03 -15.14 -0.36
C ASP A 864 -24.41 -14.04 0.50
N LYS A 865 -23.66 -13.17 -0.17
CA LYS A 865 -22.92 -12.08 0.46
C LYS A 865 -23.37 -10.76 -0.14
N ALA A 866 -23.57 -9.77 0.71
CA ALA A 866 -23.77 -8.38 0.32
C ALA A 866 -22.53 -7.57 0.72
N VAL A 867 -22.11 -6.63 -0.12
CA VAL A 867 -21.00 -5.73 0.22
C VAL A 867 -21.41 -4.93 1.46
N ASP A 868 -20.56 -4.94 2.49
CA ASP A 868 -20.86 -4.30 3.76
C ASP A 868 -20.59 -2.77 3.76
N GLY A 869 -19.97 -2.27 2.68
CA GLY A 869 -19.57 -0.87 2.52
C GLY A 869 -18.26 -0.49 3.21
N TYR A 870 -17.53 -1.45 3.77
CA TYR A 870 -16.30 -1.29 4.57
C TYR A 870 -15.14 -2.19 4.10
N GLY A 871 -15.20 -2.70 2.87
CA GLY A 871 -14.18 -3.60 2.32
C GLY A 871 -14.34 -5.07 2.69
N GLY A 872 -15.48 -5.46 3.26
CA GLY A 872 -15.85 -6.84 3.54
C GLY A 872 -17.26 -7.18 3.07
N PHE A 873 -17.84 -8.25 3.63
CA PHE A 873 -19.15 -8.75 3.25
C PHE A 873 -20.04 -8.96 4.47
N ASN A 874 -21.34 -8.81 4.32
CA ASN A 874 -22.32 -9.39 5.23
C ASN A 874 -22.80 -10.72 4.64
N GLY A 875 -23.00 -11.74 5.47
CA GLY A 875 -23.79 -12.90 5.06
C GLY A 875 -25.24 -12.48 4.84
N VAL A 876 -25.89 -13.01 3.82
CA VAL A 876 -27.28 -12.71 3.45
C VAL A 876 -28.09 -13.99 3.60
N ILE A 877 -29.27 -13.86 4.21
CA ILE A 877 -30.25 -14.93 4.37
C ILE A 877 -31.42 -14.58 3.48
N ARG A 878 -31.63 -15.36 2.41
CA ARG A 878 -32.81 -15.18 1.55
C ARG A 878 -33.98 -15.94 2.16
N VAL A 879 -34.92 -15.19 2.72
CA VAL A 879 -36.22 -15.71 3.14
C VAL A 879 -37.17 -15.49 1.98
N GLU A 880 -37.46 -16.53 1.19
CA GLU A 880 -38.53 -16.45 0.17
C GLU A 880 -39.89 -16.32 0.86
N ASP A 881 -40.72 -15.40 0.39
CA ASP A 881 -42.14 -15.36 0.72
C ASP A 881 -42.80 -16.56 0.02
N GLY A 882 -43.32 -17.50 0.81
CA GLY A 882 -43.97 -18.73 0.32
C GLY A 882 -45.26 -18.50 -0.47
#